data_AF-A0A9D7GJI0-F1
#
_entry.id   AF-A0A9D7GJI0-F1
#
_cell.length_a   1.000
_cell.length_b   1.000
_cell.length_c   1.000
_cell.angle_alpha   90.00
_cell.angle_beta   90.00
_cell.angle_gamma   90.00
#
_symmetry.space_group_name_H-M   'P 1'
#
loop_
_entity.id
_entity.type
_entity.pdbx_description
1 polymer ?
#
loop_
_entity_poly.entity_id
_entity_poly.type
_entity_poly.pdbx_seq_one_letter_code
_entity_poly.pdbx_strand_id
1 'polypeptide(L)'
;MVQDLKSKIAKTLVVFLLMCSFQTAFAQAPQKMSYQAVIRNSSNTLVTNQQVGIRISILKGSSTGTEVYREIFNPNPATNSNGLVSLEIGAGIPLSGTFAGIDWANGPYFIKTETDPSGGTNYTITGTSQLNSVPYALFSANSSGGAGWGLSGNSGTNPETNFIGTTDAKDVVFKRDNVIAGQLGIFNTSFGVNSLNPETTGNNNTAIGLNALFSNTTGESNTAIGVYTLSFNTTGSFNTANGYNALTFNTTGDRNTANGSNALNLNTTGKENTANGANALNFNTTGFENTAIGGNAMKFNTSGDRNTATGVFALFSNTTGYENTAHGAYTLSSNSEGHSNTALGMSALLSNTLGIYNTANGYQSLFTNTTGSYNVANGVKALYSNTEGLQNTATGYQSLYWNTTGNANTASGVDALYSNTTGYENTANGAAALKDNTTGIFNTAVGSQSLFSNTIGSFNTAHGYKSLLQNTEGYSNTATGVNAMLSNTTGYENTAHGLNALYSNTTGTKNTAIGVSALGNTTTGNFNTAHGFEALFSNTIGSSNTANGIKALYSNTTGNFNTANGEGALYYNTTGSYNTANGVAALTFNTTGGQNTAIGGCALSSNTIGNENTATGTNALSQNSVGNANTACGFTHLF
;
A
#
# COMPACT_ATOMS: atom_id res chain seq x y z
N MET A 1 -28.19 -44.08 -30.33
CA MET A 1 -29.43 -44.76 -29.88
C MET A 1 -29.23 -45.66 -28.66
N VAL A 2 -28.15 -46.45 -28.57
CA VAL A 2 -27.89 -47.35 -27.41
C VAL A 2 -27.53 -46.63 -26.10
N GLN A 3 -26.97 -45.42 -26.19
CA GLN A 3 -26.56 -44.63 -25.02
C GLN A 3 -27.74 -43.96 -24.29
N ASP A 4 -28.80 -43.59 -25.01
CA ASP A 4 -30.00 -42.96 -24.44
C ASP A 4 -30.89 -43.97 -23.70
N LEU A 5 -30.88 -45.24 -24.14
CA LEU A 5 -31.58 -46.34 -23.48
C LEU A 5 -30.93 -46.72 -22.14
N LYS A 6 -29.59 -46.68 -22.04
CA LYS A 6 -28.86 -46.92 -20.77
C LYS A 6 -29.10 -45.82 -19.74
N SER A 7 -29.21 -44.57 -20.18
CA SER A 7 -29.52 -43.41 -19.31
C SER A 7 -30.94 -43.47 -18.74
N LYS A 8 -31.92 -43.84 -19.58
CA LYS A 8 -33.32 -44.01 -19.15
C LYS A 8 -33.51 -45.19 -18.21
N ILE A 9 -32.88 -46.34 -18.49
CA ILE A 9 -32.94 -47.51 -17.60
C ILE A 9 -32.27 -47.21 -16.25
N ALA A 10 -31.11 -46.55 -16.23
CA ALA A 10 -30.42 -46.19 -14.99
C ALA A 10 -31.24 -45.19 -14.13
N LYS A 11 -31.87 -44.19 -14.74
CA LYS A 11 -32.73 -43.23 -14.02
C LYS A 11 -33.99 -43.88 -13.47
N THR A 12 -34.64 -44.76 -14.24
CA THR A 12 -35.82 -45.50 -13.76
C THR A 12 -35.45 -46.50 -12.66
N LEU A 13 -34.28 -47.16 -12.74
CA LEU A 13 -33.81 -48.05 -11.68
C LEU A 13 -33.51 -47.29 -10.38
N VAL A 14 -32.89 -46.11 -10.47
CA VAL A 14 -32.57 -45.26 -9.30
C VAL A 14 -33.83 -44.70 -8.66
N VAL A 15 -34.83 -44.29 -9.44
CA VAL A 15 -36.14 -43.85 -8.91
C VAL A 15 -36.91 -45.02 -8.27
N PHE A 16 -36.83 -46.24 -8.82
CA PHE A 16 -37.45 -47.43 -8.24
C PHE A 16 -36.72 -47.91 -6.95
N LEU A 17 -35.39 -47.76 -6.89
CA LEU A 17 -34.59 -48.03 -5.68
C LEU A 17 -34.80 -46.98 -4.57
N LEU A 18 -35.07 -45.72 -4.94
CA LEU A 18 -35.42 -44.65 -3.99
C LEU A 18 -36.86 -44.77 -3.45
N MET A 19 -37.81 -45.35 -4.21
CA MET A 19 -39.16 -45.64 -3.70
C MET A 19 -39.23 -46.86 -2.79
N CYS A 20 -38.28 -47.81 -2.89
CA CYS A 20 -38.26 -49.02 -2.06
C CYS A 20 -37.50 -48.87 -0.73
N SER A 21 -36.89 -47.71 -0.42
CA SER A 21 -36.02 -47.55 0.76
C SER A 21 -36.62 -46.77 1.94
N PHE A 22 -37.91 -46.43 1.91
CA PHE A 22 -38.62 -45.91 3.08
C PHE A 22 -39.64 -46.91 3.61
N GLN A 23 -39.13 -48.01 4.19
CA GLN A 23 -39.89 -48.70 5.23
C GLN A 23 -39.25 -48.34 6.56
N THR A 24 -39.87 -47.38 7.26
CA THR A 24 -39.65 -47.18 8.68
C THR A 24 -40.11 -48.44 9.41
N ALA A 25 -39.20 -49.38 9.61
CA ALA A 25 -39.41 -50.51 10.51
C ALA A 25 -39.45 -49.95 11.94
N PHE A 26 -40.65 -49.64 12.44
CA PHE A 26 -40.84 -49.52 13.87
C PHE A 26 -40.60 -50.92 14.45
N ALA A 27 -39.50 -51.09 15.18
CA ALA A 27 -39.38 -52.21 16.11
C ALA A 27 -40.40 -51.98 17.23
N GLN A 28 -41.66 -52.33 16.99
CA GLN A 28 -42.63 -52.43 18.06
C GLN A 28 -42.31 -53.71 18.82
N ALA A 29 -41.94 -53.57 20.09
CA ALA A 29 -41.95 -54.71 20.99
C ALA A 29 -43.31 -55.41 20.84
N PRO A 30 -43.36 -56.72 20.61
CA PRO A 30 -44.62 -57.44 20.48
C PRO A 30 -45.52 -57.07 21.65
N GLN A 31 -46.75 -56.62 21.37
CA GLN A 31 -47.74 -56.24 22.39
C GLN A 31 -48.37 -57.48 23.01
N LYS A 32 -47.50 -58.41 23.44
CA LYS A 32 -47.83 -59.69 24.02
C LYS A 32 -46.69 -60.22 24.87
N MET A 33 -46.99 -61.04 25.87
CA MET A 33 -46.00 -61.73 26.70
C MET A 33 -46.31 -63.22 26.79
N SER A 34 -45.27 -64.06 26.75
CA SER A 34 -45.44 -65.51 26.89
C SER A 34 -45.88 -65.88 28.30
N TYR A 35 -46.80 -66.83 28.41
CA TYR A 35 -47.27 -67.38 29.67
C TYR A 35 -47.49 -68.88 29.54
N GLN A 36 -47.12 -69.61 30.58
CA GLN A 36 -47.35 -71.05 30.67
C GLN A 36 -47.93 -71.39 32.03
N ALA A 37 -48.88 -72.31 32.05
CA ALA A 37 -49.48 -72.80 33.29
C ALA A 37 -49.79 -74.30 33.18
N VAL A 38 -49.73 -75.01 34.31
CA VAL A 38 -50.18 -76.40 34.41
C VAL A 38 -51.59 -76.40 34.96
N ILE A 39 -52.53 -77.01 34.23
CA ILE A 39 -53.95 -77.02 34.59
C ILE A 39 -54.31 -78.33 35.30
N ARG A 40 -54.96 -78.20 36.46
CA ARG A 40 -55.49 -79.32 37.26
C ARG A 40 -56.97 -79.09 37.53
N ASN A 41 -57.78 -80.15 37.56
CA ASN A 41 -59.19 -80.05 37.90
C ASN A 41 -59.41 -79.90 39.42
N SER A 42 -60.67 -79.78 39.86
CA SER A 42 -61.04 -79.64 41.27
C SER A 42 -60.64 -80.84 42.16
N SER A 43 -60.34 -81.99 41.57
CA SER A 43 -59.80 -83.18 42.24
C SER A 43 -58.26 -83.23 42.22
N ASN A 44 -57.58 -82.14 41.81
CA ASN A 44 -56.12 -82.01 41.68
C ASN A 44 -55.47 -82.91 40.60
N THR A 45 -56.28 -83.54 39.73
CA THR A 45 -55.81 -84.34 38.59
C THR A 45 -55.44 -83.42 37.42
N LEU A 46 -54.38 -83.74 36.68
CA LEU A 46 -54.00 -82.98 35.47
C LEU A 46 -55.12 -83.03 34.43
N VAL A 47 -55.41 -81.89 33.82
CA VAL A 47 -56.24 -81.80 32.62
C VAL A 47 -55.30 -81.93 31.43
N THR A 48 -55.36 -83.03 30.69
CA THR A 48 -54.38 -83.36 29.64
C THR A 48 -55.04 -83.52 28.28
N ASN A 49 -54.42 -83.02 27.22
CA ASN A 49 -54.86 -83.17 25.82
C ASN A 49 -56.31 -82.69 25.56
N GLN A 50 -56.77 -81.70 26.33
CA GLN A 50 -58.13 -81.15 26.24
C GLN A 50 -58.09 -79.61 26.15
N GLN A 51 -59.08 -79.03 25.46
CA GLN A 51 -59.34 -77.59 25.43
C GLN A 51 -59.79 -77.09 26.80
N VAL A 52 -59.24 -75.96 27.24
CA VAL A 52 -59.54 -75.31 28.52
C VAL A 52 -59.90 -73.85 28.29
N GLY A 53 -60.94 -73.36 28.96
CA GLY A 53 -61.30 -71.94 28.90
C GLY A 53 -60.32 -71.15 29.75
N ILE A 54 -59.64 -70.15 29.18
CA ILE A 54 -58.69 -69.31 29.92
C ILE A 54 -59.10 -67.84 29.80
N ARG A 55 -59.16 -67.16 30.94
CA ARG A 55 -59.31 -65.72 31.06
C ARG A 55 -58.13 -65.15 31.85
N ILE A 56 -57.47 -64.15 31.27
CA ILE A 56 -56.35 -63.46 31.91
C ILE A 56 -56.78 -62.04 32.24
N SER A 57 -56.44 -61.57 33.44
CA SER A 57 -56.60 -60.17 33.84
C SER A 57 -55.28 -59.64 34.39
N ILE A 58 -54.96 -58.38 34.09
CA ILE A 58 -53.82 -57.67 34.69
C ILE A 58 -54.37 -56.70 35.73
N LEU A 59 -53.90 -56.85 36.96
CA LEU A 59 -54.30 -56.05 38.12
C LEU A 59 -53.16 -55.10 38.51
N LYS A 60 -53.49 -53.85 38.85
CA LYS A 60 -52.52 -52.84 39.29
C LYS A 60 -52.48 -52.73 40.81
N GLY A 61 -51.28 -52.63 41.37
CA GLY A 61 -51.02 -52.28 42.77
C GLY A 61 -50.99 -53.46 43.75
N SER A 62 -51.91 -54.42 43.64
CA SER A 62 -51.95 -55.63 44.51
C SER A 62 -52.64 -56.82 43.84
N SER A 63 -52.62 -58.00 44.48
CA SER A 63 -53.28 -59.22 44.01
C SER A 63 -54.82 -59.15 43.95
N THR A 64 -55.43 -58.13 44.57
CA THR A 64 -56.87 -57.81 44.46
C THR A 64 -57.08 -56.38 43.94
N GLY A 65 -56.08 -55.82 43.27
CA GLY A 65 -56.07 -54.45 42.79
C GLY A 65 -57.03 -54.19 41.63
N THR A 66 -57.02 -52.95 41.13
CA THR A 66 -57.86 -52.55 40.01
C THR A 66 -57.43 -53.29 38.74
N GLU A 67 -58.38 -53.89 38.06
CA GLU A 67 -58.13 -54.48 36.74
C GLU A 67 -57.93 -53.40 35.69
N VAL A 68 -56.79 -53.47 35.00
CA VAL A 68 -56.42 -52.55 33.92
C VAL A 68 -56.51 -53.19 32.54
N TYR A 69 -56.57 -54.52 32.46
CA TYR A 69 -56.72 -55.27 31.23
C TYR A 69 -57.33 -56.65 31.49
N ARG A 70 -58.19 -57.14 30.60
CA ARG A 70 -58.74 -58.50 30.63
C ARG A 70 -58.90 -59.05 29.21
N GLU A 71 -58.58 -60.32 29.02
CA GLU A 71 -58.78 -61.04 27.76
C GLU A 71 -59.28 -62.48 27.98
N ILE A 72 -59.89 -63.03 26.95
CA ILE A 72 -60.22 -64.46 26.84
C ILE A 72 -59.56 -65.04 25.60
N PHE A 73 -59.24 -66.33 25.62
CA PHE A 73 -58.68 -67.01 24.46
C PHE A 73 -59.78 -67.78 23.71
N ASN A 74 -60.01 -67.44 22.44
CA ASN A 74 -60.99 -68.11 21.58
C ASN A 74 -60.42 -68.26 20.14
N PRO A 75 -60.33 -69.48 19.57
CA PRO A 75 -60.70 -70.77 20.18
C PRO A 75 -59.86 -71.09 21.43
N ASN A 76 -60.45 -71.84 22.36
CA ASN A 76 -59.82 -72.15 23.64
C ASN A 76 -58.49 -72.89 23.46
N PRO A 77 -57.45 -72.55 24.25
CA PRO A 77 -56.17 -73.23 24.19
C PRO A 77 -56.29 -74.67 24.72
N ALA A 78 -55.45 -75.56 24.18
CA ALA A 78 -55.40 -76.96 24.62
C ALA A 78 -54.20 -77.23 25.53
N THR A 79 -54.43 -78.02 26.56
CA THR A 79 -53.39 -78.63 27.40
C THR A 79 -52.66 -79.74 26.65
N ASN A 80 -51.36 -79.94 26.90
CA ASN A 80 -50.61 -81.08 26.37
C ASN A 80 -50.68 -82.31 27.31
N SER A 81 -49.90 -83.37 27.02
CA SER A 81 -49.84 -84.60 27.82
C SER A 81 -49.39 -84.38 29.28
N ASN A 82 -48.74 -83.26 29.56
CA ASN A 82 -48.27 -82.89 30.90
C ASN A 82 -49.23 -81.90 31.60
N GLY A 83 -50.38 -81.62 30.99
CA GLY A 83 -51.35 -80.64 31.46
C GLY A 83 -50.89 -79.18 31.32
N LEU A 84 -49.82 -78.93 30.56
CA LEU A 84 -49.28 -77.60 30.32
C LEU A 84 -50.07 -76.90 29.21
N VAL A 85 -50.48 -75.67 29.47
CA VAL A 85 -50.98 -74.73 28.46
C VAL A 85 -49.92 -73.66 28.22
N SER A 86 -49.71 -73.29 26.95
CA SER A 86 -48.84 -72.18 26.54
C SER A 86 -49.67 -71.16 25.78
N LEU A 87 -49.58 -69.89 26.17
CA LEU A 87 -50.34 -68.80 25.59
C LEU A 87 -49.49 -67.52 25.54
N GLU A 88 -49.92 -66.58 24.72
CA GLU A 88 -49.34 -65.25 24.64
C GLU A 88 -50.40 -64.25 25.13
N ILE A 89 -50.20 -63.72 26.33
CA ILE A 89 -51.07 -62.70 26.92
C ILE A 89 -50.98 -61.46 26.04
N GLY A 90 -52.11 -60.87 25.64
CA GLY A 90 -52.19 -59.81 24.64
C GLY A 90 -52.58 -60.30 23.24
N ALA A 91 -52.60 -61.61 23.00
CA ALA A 91 -53.06 -62.21 21.74
C ALA A 91 -54.49 -62.77 21.80
N GLY A 92 -55.13 -62.76 22.98
CA GLY A 92 -56.53 -63.13 23.15
C GLY A 92 -57.50 -62.04 22.70
N ILE A 93 -58.80 -62.31 22.85
CA ILE A 93 -59.87 -61.35 22.61
C ILE A 93 -60.02 -60.48 23.87
N PRO A 94 -59.71 -59.16 23.80
CA PRO A 94 -59.83 -58.27 24.95
C PRO A 94 -61.30 -58.06 25.33
N LEU A 95 -61.59 -58.13 26.64
CA LEU A 95 -62.89 -57.85 27.24
C LEU A 95 -62.92 -56.49 27.96
N SER A 96 -61.79 -56.04 28.50
CA SER A 96 -61.63 -54.72 29.12
C SER A 96 -60.19 -54.22 28.93
N GLY A 97 -60.04 -52.91 28.70
CA GLY A 97 -58.73 -52.29 28.42
C GLY A 97 -58.09 -52.78 27.10
N THR A 98 -56.85 -52.35 26.87
CA THR A 98 -56.00 -52.85 25.77
C THR A 98 -54.64 -53.20 26.35
N PHE A 99 -53.99 -54.26 25.85
CA PHE A 99 -52.68 -54.67 26.37
C PHE A 99 -51.63 -53.56 26.21
N ALA A 100 -51.69 -52.83 25.08
CA ALA A 100 -50.86 -51.65 24.81
C ALA A 100 -51.18 -50.43 25.69
N GLY A 101 -52.38 -50.38 26.28
CA GLY A 101 -52.80 -49.30 27.18
C GLY A 101 -52.38 -49.50 28.63
N ILE A 102 -51.74 -50.63 28.97
CA ILE A 102 -51.22 -50.88 30.32
C ILE A 102 -49.99 -49.99 30.54
N ASP A 103 -50.03 -49.13 31.56
CA ASP A 103 -48.93 -48.25 31.95
C ASP A 103 -47.83 -49.02 32.71
N TRP A 104 -47.07 -49.84 31.99
CA TRP A 104 -46.03 -50.71 32.56
C TRP A 104 -44.96 -49.96 33.37
N ALA A 105 -44.81 -48.64 33.20
CA ALA A 105 -43.85 -47.82 33.93
C ALA A 105 -44.25 -47.59 35.40
N ASN A 106 -45.55 -47.66 35.72
CA ASN A 106 -46.09 -47.34 37.04
C ASN A 106 -46.78 -48.56 37.69
N GLY A 107 -46.02 -49.59 38.01
CA GLY A 107 -46.44 -50.84 38.69
C GLY A 107 -45.85 -51.01 40.10
N PRO A 108 -46.36 -51.95 40.93
CA PRO A 108 -46.38 -53.36 40.57
C PRO A 108 -47.68 -53.81 39.88
N TYR A 109 -47.54 -54.80 39.01
CA TYR A 109 -48.64 -55.45 38.31
C TYR A 109 -48.75 -56.92 38.70
N PHE A 110 -49.96 -57.46 38.67
CA PHE A 110 -50.26 -58.84 38.99
C PHE A 110 -51.03 -59.46 37.83
N ILE A 111 -50.74 -60.72 37.52
CA ILE A 111 -51.50 -61.51 36.56
C ILE A 111 -52.48 -62.40 37.32
N LYS A 112 -53.78 -62.23 37.02
CA LYS A 112 -54.86 -63.09 37.47
C LYS A 112 -55.25 -64.04 36.34
N THR A 113 -55.17 -65.34 36.60
CA THR A 113 -55.53 -66.40 35.66
C THR A 113 -56.77 -67.12 36.18
N GLU A 114 -57.78 -67.21 35.32
CA GLU A 114 -59.06 -67.86 35.61
C GLU A 114 -59.31 -68.94 34.56
N THR A 115 -59.56 -70.18 34.99
CA THR A 115 -59.61 -71.36 34.12
C THR A 115 -60.89 -72.16 34.28
N ASP A 116 -61.48 -72.58 33.15
CA ASP A 116 -62.52 -73.59 33.04
C ASP A 116 -61.93 -74.88 32.43
N PRO A 117 -61.71 -75.94 33.24
CA PRO A 117 -61.19 -77.23 32.77
C PRO A 117 -61.98 -77.89 31.64
N SER A 118 -63.27 -77.56 31.49
CA SER A 118 -64.15 -78.15 30.49
C SER A 118 -64.10 -77.44 29.14
N GLY A 119 -63.40 -76.31 29.04
CA GLY A 119 -63.39 -75.49 27.84
C GLY A 119 -64.56 -74.50 27.75
N GLY A 120 -65.34 -74.32 28.83
CA GLY A 120 -66.43 -73.35 28.88
C GLY A 120 -66.01 -71.96 29.38
N THR A 121 -66.98 -71.21 29.88
CA THR A 121 -66.81 -69.89 30.50
C THR A 121 -67.04 -69.91 32.02
N ASN A 122 -67.20 -71.10 32.62
CA ASN A 122 -67.36 -71.28 34.05
C ASN A 122 -65.99 -71.41 34.71
N TYR A 123 -65.28 -70.28 34.81
CA TYR A 123 -63.92 -70.24 35.36
C TYR A 123 -63.91 -70.55 36.86
N THR A 124 -63.62 -71.80 37.21
CA THR A 124 -63.67 -72.31 38.60
C THR A 124 -62.31 -72.30 39.29
N ILE A 125 -61.21 -72.27 38.54
CA ILE A 125 -59.85 -72.24 39.07
C ILE A 125 -59.31 -70.82 38.91
N THR A 126 -58.86 -70.19 39.99
CA THR A 126 -58.29 -68.84 39.97
C THR A 126 -56.93 -68.80 40.66
N GLY A 127 -55.94 -68.18 40.02
CA GLY A 127 -54.63 -67.89 40.60
C GLY A 127 -54.21 -66.45 40.34
N THR A 128 -53.42 -65.86 41.24
CA THR A 128 -52.86 -64.50 41.04
C THR A 128 -51.40 -64.47 41.45
N SER A 129 -50.52 -63.96 40.59
CA SER A 129 -49.09 -63.80 40.86
C SER A 129 -48.59 -62.42 40.45
N GLN A 130 -47.54 -61.91 41.11
CA GLN A 130 -46.93 -60.64 40.73
C GLN A 130 -46.10 -60.80 39.45
N LEU A 131 -46.20 -59.83 38.54
CA LEU A 131 -45.33 -59.71 37.38
C LEU A 131 -44.03 -59.01 37.81
N ASN A 132 -42.94 -59.75 37.80
CA ASN A 132 -41.59 -59.23 38.05
C ASN A 132 -40.85 -59.01 36.72
N SER A 133 -39.94 -58.04 36.72
CA SER A 133 -39.12 -57.71 35.55
C SER A 133 -38.23 -58.88 35.11
N VAL A 134 -38.16 -59.11 33.80
CA VAL A 134 -37.23 -60.07 33.18
C VAL A 134 -35.88 -59.39 32.86
N PRO A 135 -34.78 -60.13 32.63
CA PRO A 135 -33.45 -59.56 32.40
C PRO A 135 -33.37 -58.46 31.32
N TYR A 136 -34.15 -58.59 30.23
CA TYR A 136 -34.21 -57.58 29.17
C TYR A 136 -34.79 -56.24 29.66
N ALA A 137 -35.76 -56.28 30.56
CA ALA A 137 -36.36 -55.08 31.17
C ALA A 137 -35.40 -54.44 32.18
N LEU A 138 -34.63 -55.24 32.93
CA LEU A 138 -33.57 -54.74 33.82
C LEU A 138 -32.43 -54.08 33.03
N PHE A 139 -32.06 -54.64 31.88
CA PHE A 139 -31.10 -54.02 30.98
C PHE A 139 -31.62 -52.69 30.42
N SER A 140 -32.90 -52.60 30.07
CA SER A 140 -33.49 -51.33 29.60
C SER A 140 -33.56 -50.23 30.67
N ALA A 141 -33.70 -50.60 31.94
CA ALA A 141 -33.64 -49.62 33.04
C ALA A 141 -32.26 -48.93 33.07
N ASN A 142 -31.19 -49.67 32.78
CA ASN A 142 -29.84 -49.13 32.68
C ASN A 142 -29.54 -48.37 31.37
N SER A 143 -30.39 -48.48 30.35
CA SER A 143 -30.19 -47.78 29.07
C SER A 143 -30.99 -46.47 28.95
N SER A 144 -31.95 -46.23 29.85
CA SER A 144 -32.89 -45.10 29.78
C SER A 144 -32.34 -43.73 30.26
N GLY A 145 -31.04 -43.62 30.55
CA GLY A 145 -30.42 -42.38 31.02
C GLY A 145 -29.02 -42.17 30.45
N GLY A 146 -28.83 -42.47 29.16
CA GLY A 146 -27.56 -42.21 28.49
C GLY A 146 -27.09 -40.78 28.78
N ALA A 147 -25.91 -40.66 29.40
CA ALA A 147 -25.23 -39.44 29.78
C ALA A 147 -24.81 -38.59 28.55
N GLY A 148 -25.77 -38.24 27.71
CA GLY A 148 -25.60 -37.40 26.53
C GLY A 148 -25.83 -35.93 26.84
N TRP A 149 -25.32 -35.07 25.97
CA TRP A 149 -25.64 -33.66 26.02
C TRP A 149 -27.05 -33.43 25.46
N GLY A 150 -27.97 -32.92 26.27
CA GLY A 150 -29.33 -32.63 25.84
C GLY A 150 -29.35 -31.55 24.76
N LEU A 151 -30.30 -31.66 23.81
CA LEU A 151 -30.48 -30.63 22.76
C LEU A 151 -30.92 -29.27 23.33
N SER A 152 -31.55 -29.27 24.51
CA SER A 152 -31.92 -28.08 25.28
C SER A 152 -30.85 -27.64 26.30
N GLY A 153 -29.69 -28.31 26.32
CA GLY A 153 -28.69 -28.17 27.37
C GLY A 153 -29.02 -28.95 28.64
N ASN A 154 -28.03 -29.06 29.52
CA ASN A 154 -28.11 -29.79 30.79
C ASN A 154 -28.10 -28.79 31.96
N SER A 155 -28.82 -29.09 33.05
CA SER A 155 -28.79 -28.30 34.29
C SER A 155 -27.98 -29.02 35.37
N GLY A 156 -27.37 -28.27 36.31
CA GLY A 156 -26.62 -28.86 37.44
C GLY A 156 -25.29 -29.52 37.08
N THR A 157 -24.63 -29.08 35.99
CA THR A 157 -23.36 -29.67 35.52
C THR A 157 -22.21 -29.45 36.51
N ASN A 158 -21.41 -30.49 36.73
CA ASN A 158 -20.11 -30.43 37.40
C ASN A 158 -18.98 -30.40 36.35
N PRO A 159 -18.22 -29.29 36.20
CA PRO A 159 -17.14 -29.18 35.22
C PRO A 159 -16.04 -30.26 35.30
N GLU A 160 -15.82 -30.88 36.47
CA GLU A 160 -14.82 -31.95 36.63
C GLU A 160 -15.24 -33.26 35.94
N THR A 161 -16.54 -33.50 35.79
CA THR A 161 -17.08 -34.78 35.32
C THR A 161 -18.05 -34.63 34.13
N ASN A 162 -18.47 -33.41 33.80
CA ASN A 162 -19.42 -33.12 32.73
C ASN A 162 -18.74 -32.21 31.70
N PHE A 163 -18.25 -32.83 30.63
CA PHE A 163 -17.59 -32.13 29.52
C PHE A 163 -18.06 -32.70 28.18
N ILE A 164 -17.96 -31.87 27.14
CA ILE A 164 -18.13 -32.29 25.75
C ILE A 164 -16.73 -32.62 25.23
N GLY A 165 -16.39 -33.90 25.19
CA GLY A 165 -15.07 -34.34 24.74
C GLY A 165 -14.82 -35.83 24.93
N THR A 166 -13.54 -36.21 24.89
CA THR A 166 -13.05 -37.58 24.97
C THR A 166 -12.20 -37.77 26.23
N THR A 167 -12.16 -38.99 26.76
CA THR A 167 -11.26 -39.38 27.88
C THR A 167 -9.97 -40.01 27.39
N ASP A 168 -9.89 -40.35 26.11
CA ASP A 168 -8.71 -40.91 25.44
C ASP A 168 -8.07 -39.89 24.50
N ALA A 169 -6.92 -40.23 23.90
CA ALA A 169 -6.19 -39.37 22.98
C ALA A 169 -6.82 -39.35 21.58
N LYS A 170 -8.11 -39.04 21.50
CA LYS A 170 -8.89 -38.91 20.27
C LYS A 170 -9.49 -37.52 20.17
N ASP A 171 -9.55 -37.00 18.96
CA ASP A 171 -10.05 -35.67 18.70
C ASP A 171 -11.56 -35.57 18.90
N VAL A 172 -12.04 -34.40 19.33
CA VAL A 172 -13.47 -34.11 19.42
C VAL A 172 -13.95 -33.61 18.07
N VAL A 173 -14.86 -34.34 17.41
CA VAL A 173 -15.35 -34.02 16.07
C VAL A 173 -16.80 -33.56 16.12
N PHE A 174 -17.06 -32.36 15.60
CA PHE A 174 -18.39 -31.83 15.34
C PHE A 174 -18.79 -32.12 13.90
N LYS A 175 -20.01 -32.60 13.68
CA LYS A 175 -20.53 -32.89 12.33
C LYS A 175 -21.82 -32.15 12.04
N ARG A 176 -22.03 -31.81 10.77
CA ARG A 176 -23.30 -31.36 10.21
C ARG A 176 -23.58 -32.19 8.96
N ASP A 177 -24.75 -32.82 8.88
CA ASP A 177 -25.12 -33.66 7.74
C ASP A 177 -24.06 -34.75 7.41
N ASN A 178 -23.53 -35.38 8.47
CA ASN A 178 -22.42 -36.35 8.41
C ASN A 178 -21.09 -35.83 7.80
N VAL A 179 -20.95 -34.52 7.56
CA VAL A 179 -19.70 -33.86 7.18
C VAL A 179 -19.04 -33.26 8.42
N ILE A 180 -17.72 -33.36 8.51
CA ILE A 180 -16.97 -32.70 9.59
C ILE A 180 -17.16 -31.17 9.47
N ALA A 181 -17.65 -30.60 10.56
CA ALA A 181 -17.93 -29.19 10.73
C ALA A 181 -17.12 -28.57 11.89
N GLY A 182 -16.20 -29.32 12.47
CA GLY A 182 -15.21 -28.86 13.42
C GLY A 182 -14.45 -30.03 14.06
N GLN A 183 -13.21 -29.79 14.45
CA GLN A 183 -12.33 -30.76 15.08
C GLN A 183 -11.47 -30.05 16.13
N LEU A 184 -11.52 -30.54 17.37
CA LEU A 184 -10.59 -30.15 18.43
C LEU A 184 -9.58 -31.27 18.59
N GLY A 185 -8.45 -31.14 17.91
CA GLY A 185 -7.31 -32.04 18.04
C GLY A 185 -6.20 -31.44 18.90
N ILE A 186 -5.20 -32.26 19.24
CA ILE A 186 -4.10 -31.85 20.12
C ILE A 186 -3.27 -30.70 19.55
N PHE A 187 -3.07 -30.68 18.22
CA PHE A 187 -2.29 -29.65 17.54
C PHE A 187 -3.12 -28.74 16.64
N ASN A 188 -4.34 -29.14 16.25
CA ASN A 188 -5.14 -28.40 15.28
C ASN A 188 -6.54 -28.12 15.84
N THR A 189 -7.07 -26.94 15.56
CA THR A 189 -8.43 -26.54 15.90
C THR A 189 -9.17 -26.11 14.64
N SER A 190 -10.33 -26.72 14.36
CA SER A 190 -11.18 -26.32 13.24
C SER A 190 -12.65 -26.18 13.62
N PHE A 191 -13.33 -25.23 13.00
CA PHE A 191 -14.78 -25.00 13.10
C PHE A 191 -15.33 -24.43 11.78
N GLY A 192 -16.30 -25.10 11.18
CA GLY A 192 -16.84 -24.80 9.87
C GLY A 192 -16.92 -26.06 9.00
N VAL A 193 -17.93 -26.14 8.13
CA VAL A 193 -18.05 -27.26 7.19
C VAL A 193 -16.81 -27.27 6.29
N ASN A 194 -16.18 -28.44 6.16
CA ASN A 194 -14.94 -28.62 5.39
C ASN A 194 -13.78 -27.72 5.86
N SER A 195 -13.78 -27.30 7.14
CA SER A 195 -12.65 -26.59 7.72
C SER A 195 -11.56 -27.59 8.11
N LEU A 196 -10.34 -27.32 7.65
CA LEU A 196 -9.15 -28.14 7.77
C LEU A 196 -9.27 -29.52 7.09
N ASN A 197 -8.26 -29.89 6.29
CA ASN A 197 -8.17 -31.24 5.75
C ASN A 197 -7.97 -32.27 6.89
N PRO A 198 -8.85 -33.27 7.06
CA PRO A 198 -8.70 -34.28 8.09
C PRO A 198 -7.47 -35.18 7.90
N GLU A 199 -6.92 -35.26 6.69
CA GLU A 199 -5.74 -36.07 6.35
C GLU A 199 -4.42 -35.26 6.45
N THR A 200 -4.46 -34.04 6.99
CA THR A 200 -3.26 -33.23 7.11
C THR A 200 -2.27 -33.80 8.13
N THR A 201 -0.99 -33.80 7.79
CA THR A 201 0.11 -34.05 8.74
C THR A 201 0.70 -32.76 9.32
N GLY A 202 0.19 -31.60 8.90
CA GLY A 202 0.59 -30.30 9.40
C GLY A 202 -0.06 -29.98 10.76
N ASN A 203 0.73 -29.45 11.68
CA ASN A 203 0.33 -29.18 13.06
C ASN A 203 0.15 -27.68 13.33
N ASN A 204 -0.43 -27.33 14.48
CA ASN A 204 -0.57 -25.96 14.98
C ASN A 204 -1.46 -25.06 14.11
N ASN A 205 -2.43 -25.63 13.39
CA ASN A 205 -3.34 -24.91 12.52
C ASN A 205 -4.65 -24.53 13.22
N THR A 206 -5.12 -23.31 12.99
CA THR A 206 -6.46 -22.83 13.37
C THR A 206 -7.28 -22.55 12.12
N ALA A 207 -8.42 -23.22 11.93
CA ALA A 207 -9.27 -23.09 10.75
C ALA A 207 -10.74 -22.82 11.14
N ILE A 208 -11.19 -21.57 11.06
CA ILE A 208 -12.53 -21.16 11.45
C ILE A 208 -13.27 -20.57 10.25
N GLY A 209 -14.23 -21.30 9.68
CA GLY A 209 -15.06 -20.87 8.57
C GLY A 209 -15.25 -21.97 7.53
N LEU A 210 -16.23 -21.77 6.64
CA LEU A 210 -16.48 -22.70 5.52
C LEU A 210 -15.23 -22.81 4.63
N ASN A 211 -14.77 -24.05 4.41
CA ASN A 211 -13.61 -24.38 3.58
C ASN A 211 -12.27 -23.73 4.01
N ALA A 212 -12.16 -23.22 5.24
CA ALA A 212 -10.89 -22.68 5.74
C ALA A 212 -9.83 -23.80 5.79
N LEU A 213 -8.65 -23.62 5.19
CA LEU A 213 -7.58 -24.64 5.13
C LEU A 213 -7.99 -26.02 4.55
N PHE A 214 -9.01 -26.06 3.69
CA PHE A 214 -9.58 -27.31 3.16
C PHE A 214 -8.56 -28.23 2.47
N SER A 215 -7.58 -27.67 1.75
CA SER A 215 -6.61 -28.45 0.97
C SER A 215 -5.27 -28.70 1.67
N ASN A 216 -5.14 -28.31 2.96
CA ASN A 216 -3.86 -28.35 3.67
C ASN A 216 -3.36 -29.80 3.79
N THR A 217 -2.18 -30.11 3.26
CA THR A 217 -1.59 -31.45 3.37
C THR A 217 -0.53 -31.47 4.45
N THR A 218 0.50 -30.63 4.34
CA THR A 218 1.63 -30.60 5.30
C THR A 218 1.88 -29.23 5.91
N GLY A 219 1.14 -28.18 5.50
CA GLY A 219 1.33 -26.83 6.02
C GLY A 219 1.06 -26.74 7.52
N GLU A 220 1.95 -26.06 8.25
CA GLU A 220 1.87 -25.95 9.71
C GLU A 220 1.76 -24.49 10.18
N SER A 221 1.29 -24.32 11.41
CA SER A 221 1.23 -23.02 12.10
C SER A 221 0.42 -21.95 11.34
N ASN A 222 -0.63 -22.35 10.62
CA ASN A 222 -1.49 -21.43 9.89
C ASN A 222 -2.72 -21.01 10.72
N THR A 223 -3.10 -19.74 10.66
CA THR A 223 -4.36 -19.22 11.19
C THR A 223 -5.25 -18.79 10.03
N ALA A 224 -6.43 -19.39 9.88
CA ALA A 224 -7.38 -19.13 8.81
C ALA A 224 -8.77 -18.87 9.40
N ILE A 225 -9.22 -17.63 9.43
CA ILE A 225 -10.49 -17.20 10.02
C ILE A 225 -11.32 -16.48 8.96
N GLY A 226 -12.40 -17.09 8.50
CA GLY A 226 -13.27 -16.58 7.47
C GLY A 226 -13.68 -17.65 6.48
N VAL A 227 -14.60 -17.29 5.59
CA VAL A 227 -15.06 -18.21 4.53
C VAL A 227 -14.03 -18.21 3.39
N TYR A 228 -13.63 -19.41 2.97
CA TYR A 228 -12.60 -19.68 1.94
C TYR A 228 -11.17 -19.20 2.27
N THR A 229 -10.87 -18.83 3.51
CA THR A 229 -9.50 -18.42 3.88
C THR A 229 -8.51 -19.57 3.74
N LEU A 230 -7.41 -19.35 3.02
CA LEU A 230 -6.37 -20.36 2.78
C LEU A 230 -6.91 -21.70 2.21
N SER A 231 -8.02 -21.70 1.47
CA SER A 231 -8.71 -22.95 1.09
C SER A 231 -7.90 -23.87 0.16
N PHE A 232 -7.01 -23.30 -0.65
CA PHE A 232 -6.10 -24.04 -1.55
C PHE A 232 -4.68 -24.24 -0.98
N ASN A 233 -4.42 -23.84 0.26
CA ASN A 233 -3.11 -24.04 0.89
C ASN A 233 -2.80 -25.53 0.95
N THR A 234 -1.68 -25.97 0.41
CA THR A 234 -1.25 -27.38 0.45
C THR A 234 -0.10 -27.54 1.43
N THR A 235 1.01 -26.84 1.20
CA THR A 235 2.23 -26.97 2.03
C THR A 235 2.67 -25.67 2.69
N GLY A 236 2.04 -24.54 2.37
CA GLY A 236 2.38 -23.23 2.93
C GLY A 236 2.22 -23.20 4.44
N SER A 237 3.19 -22.62 5.14
CA SER A 237 3.26 -22.60 6.60
C SER A 237 3.38 -21.18 7.16
N PHE A 238 3.03 -21.01 8.44
CA PHE A 238 3.11 -19.73 9.16
C PHE A 238 2.27 -18.61 8.55
N ASN A 239 1.18 -18.92 7.85
CA ASN A 239 0.29 -17.90 7.27
C ASN A 239 -0.81 -17.49 8.25
N THR A 240 -1.14 -16.21 8.29
CA THR A 240 -2.28 -15.66 9.04
C THR A 240 -3.27 -15.01 8.06
N ALA A 241 -4.49 -15.52 7.99
CA ALA A 241 -5.55 -15.04 7.10
C ALA A 241 -6.83 -14.78 7.89
N ASN A 242 -7.37 -13.56 7.81
CA ASN A 242 -8.62 -13.16 8.44
C ASN A 242 -9.50 -12.37 7.45
N GLY A 243 -10.70 -12.88 7.16
CA GLY A 243 -11.68 -12.25 6.28
C GLY A 243 -12.13 -13.14 5.12
N TYR A 244 -13.20 -12.73 4.42
CA TYR A 244 -13.71 -13.48 3.27
C TYR A 244 -12.67 -13.54 2.13
N ASN A 245 -12.34 -14.74 1.64
CA ASN A 245 -11.36 -14.98 0.58
C ASN A 245 -9.93 -14.45 0.85
N ALA A 246 -9.52 -14.29 2.12
CA ALA A 246 -8.14 -13.92 2.42
C ALA A 246 -7.20 -15.11 2.13
N LEU A 247 -6.15 -14.89 1.33
CA LEU A 247 -5.17 -15.93 0.93
C LEU A 247 -5.77 -17.19 0.28
N THR A 248 -6.93 -17.12 -0.38
CA THR A 248 -7.67 -18.28 -0.91
C THR A 248 -6.81 -19.22 -1.75
N PHE A 249 -6.05 -18.68 -2.70
CA PHE A 249 -5.28 -19.45 -3.69
C PHE A 249 -3.82 -19.72 -3.29
N ASN A 250 -3.44 -19.44 -2.04
CA ASN A 250 -2.10 -19.78 -1.54
C ASN A 250 -1.90 -21.27 -1.66
N THR A 251 -0.83 -21.74 -2.31
CA THR A 251 -0.52 -23.17 -2.42
C THR A 251 0.67 -23.51 -1.53
N THR A 252 1.79 -22.83 -1.74
CA THR A 252 3.07 -23.08 -1.06
C THR A 252 3.71 -21.83 -0.45
N GLY A 253 3.04 -20.68 -0.52
CA GLY A 253 3.52 -19.44 0.08
C GLY A 253 3.57 -19.53 1.61
N ASP A 254 4.66 -19.05 2.20
CA ASP A 254 4.90 -19.10 3.65
C ASP A 254 4.90 -17.69 4.24
N ARG A 255 4.59 -17.59 5.54
CA ARG A 255 4.73 -16.37 6.35
C ARG A 255 3.95 -15.16 5.82
N ASN A 256 2.82 -15.38 5.16
CA ASN A 256 1.96 -14.30 4.70
C ASN A 256 0.94 -13.90 5.76
N THR A 257 0.69 -12.59 5.90
CA THR A 257 -0.38 -12.03 6.73
C THR A 257 -1.41 -11.34 5.85
N ALA A 258 -2.68 -11.76 5.90
CA ALA A 258 -3.77 -11.19 5.12
C ALA A 258 -4.97 -10.89 6.03
N ASN A 259 -5.26 -9.61 6.24
CA ASN A 259 -6.39 -9.14 7.05
C ASN A 259 -7.30 -8.25 6.20
N GLY A 260 -8.50 -8.73 5.89
CA GLY A 260 -9.49 -8.05 5.07
C GLY A 260 -10.05 -8.93 3.95
N SER A 261 -11.20 -8.53 3.41
CA SER A 261 -11.84 -9.24 2.30
C SER A 261 -10.93 -9.22 1.06
N ASN A 262 -10.68 -10.40 0.48
CA ASN A 262 -9.81 -10.63 -0.68
C ASN A 262 -8.36 -10.12 -0.52
N ALA A 263 -7.87 -9.94 0.72
CA ALA A 263 -6.46 -9.63 0.94
C ALA A 263 -5.59 -10.82 0.49
N LEU A 264 -4.59 -10.59 -0.36
CA LEU A 264 -3.71 -11.63 -0.93
C LEU A 264 -4.44 -12.81 -1.61
N ASN A 265 -5.65 -12.59 -2.14
CA ASN A 265 -6.52 -13.66 -2.63
C ASN A 265 -5.85 -14.59 -3.66
N LEU A 266 -5.13 -14.04 -4.65
CA LEU A 266 -4.49 -14.80 -5.73
C LEU A 266 -3.04 -15.20 -5.45
N ASN A 267 -2.53 -14.99 -4.22
CA ASN A 267 -1.16 -15.39 -3.87
C ASN A 267 -1.04 -16.89 -4.07
N THR A 268 -0.08 -17.38 -4.86
CA THR A 268 0.13 -18.82 -5.07
C THR A 268 1.36 -19.29 -4.29
N THR A 269 2.52 -18.72 -4.61
CA THR A 269 3.80 -19.11 -4.00
C THR A 269 4.53 -17.95 -3.32
N GLY A 270 4.01 -16.72 -3.42
CA GLY A 270 4.59 -15.54 -2.78
C GLY A 270 4.71 -15.70 -1.27
N LYS A 271 5.79 -15.17 -0.68
CA LYS A 271 6.14 -15.36 0.73
C LYS A 271 6.35 -14.03 1.45
N GLU A 272 6.20 -14.05 2.77
CA GLU A 272 6.53 -12.91 3.63
C GLU A 272 5.79 -11.61 3.25
N ASN A 273 4.58 -11.74 2.67
CA ASN A 273 3.76 -10.59 2.33
C ASN A 273 2.81 -10.21 3.49
N THR A 274 2.64 -8.92 3.74
CA THR A 274 1.66 -8.37 4.68
C THR A 274 0.62 -7.57 3.92
N ALA A 275 -0.65 -7.95 4.00
CA ALA A 275 -1.78 -7.27 3.39
C ALA A 275 -2.84 -6.95 4.46
N ASN A 276 -3.07 -5.67 4.75
CA ASN A 276 -4.07 -5.22 5.72
C ASN A 276 -5.01 -4.19 5.06
N GLY A 277 -6.21 -4.64 4.70
CA GLY A 277 -7.20 -3.85 3.99
C GLY A 277 -7.94 -4.67 2.94
N ALA A 278 -9.16 -4.25 2.59
CA ALA A 278 -9.92 -4.91 1.54
C ALA A 278 -9.19 -4.81 0.18
N ASN A 279 -9.00 -5.95 -0.48
CA ASN A 279 -8.28 -6.10 -1.74
C ASN A 279 -6.79 -5.67 -1.72
N ALA A 280 -6.17 -5.53 -0.54
CA ALA A 280 -4.72 -5.29 -0.48
C ALA A 280 -3.97 -6.50 -1.07
N LEU A 281 -3.04 -6.27 -2.00
CA LEU A 281 -2.28 -7.33 -2.71
C LEU A 281 -3.15 -8.41 -3.38
N ASN A 282 -4.38 -8.11 -3.79
CA ASN A 282 -5.35 -9.11 -4.28
C ASN A 282 -4.79 -9.99 -5.42
N PHE A 283 -4.11 -9.41 -6.40
CA PHE A 283 -3.59 -10.12 -7.57
C PHE A 283 -2.15 -10.61 -7.43
N ASN A 284 -1.52 -10.51 -6.25
CA ASN A 284 -0.16 -11.03 -6.05
C ASN A 284 -0.14 -12.51 -6.37
N THR A 285 0.76 -13.00 -7.21
CA THR A 285 0.87 -14.44 -7.50
C THR A 285 2.15 -15.01 -6.88
N THR A 286 3.31 -14.47 -7.27
CA THR A 286 4.62 -14.95 -6.84
C THR A 286 5.43 -13.92 -6.06
N GLY A 287 4.98 -12.65 -6.03
CA GLY A 287 5.71 -11.57 -5.38
C GLY A 287 5.92 -11.83 -3.88
N PHE A 288 7.07 -11.41 -3.34
CA PHE A 288 7.45 -11.66 -1.95
C PHE A 288 7.95 -10.41 -1.21
N GLU A 289 7.96 -10.47 0.12
CA GLU A 289 8.42 -9.38 1.01
C GLU A 289 7.66 -8.05 0.80
N ASN A 290 6.39 -8.09 0.34
CA ASN A 290 5.60 -6.87 0.13
C ASN A 290 4.75 -6.51 1.36
N THR A 291 4.66 -5.23 1.70
CA THR A 291 3.76 -4.69 2.73
C THR A 291 2.73 -3.77 2.12
N ALA A 292 1.45 -4.11 2.19
CA ALA A 292 0.34 -3.32 1.68
C ALA A 292 -0.70 -3.04 2.79
N ILE A 293 -0.82 -1.79 3.20
CA ILE A 293 -1.73 -1.34 4.26
C ILE A 293 -2.67 -0.27 3.69
N GLY A 294 -3.96 -0.60 3.58
CA GLY A 294 -4.98 0.27 3.00
C GLY A 294 -5.85 -0.47 1.97
N GLY A 295 -7.06 0.04 1.76
CA GLY A 295 -7.95 -0.51 0.73
C GLY A 295 -7.35 -0.40 -0.66
N ASN A 296 -7.28 -1.50 -1.39
CA ASN A 296 -6.67 -1.62 -2.72
C ASN A 296 -5.19 -1.20 -2.81
N ALA A 297 -4.45 -1.13 -1.69
CA ALA A 297 -3.00 -0.94 -1.73
C ALA A 297 -2.35 -2.11 -2.49
N MET A 298 -1.49 -1.83 -3.47
CA MET A 298 -0.85 -2.83 -4.33
C MET A 298 -1.80 -3.85 -4.97
N LYS A 299 -3.04 -3.45 -5.30
CA LYS A 299 -4.08 -4.39 -5.76
C LYS A 299 -3.62 -5.27 -6.92
N PHE A 300 -2.93 -4.70 -7.90
CA PHE A 300 -2.55 -5.38 -9.14
C PHE A 300 -1.11 -5.93 -9.17
N ASN A 301 -0.40 -5.95 -8.04
CA ASN A 301 0.94 -6.59 -7.96
C ASN A 301 0.83 -8.02 -8.43
N THR A 302 1.66 -8.48 -9.36
CA THR A 302 1.68 -9.88 -9.79
C THR A 302 2.93 -10.57 -9.26
N SER A 303 4.10 -10.02 -9.58
CA SER A 303 5.41 -10.59 -9.20
C SER A 303 6.40 -9.56 -8.67
N GLY A 304 5.97 -8.32 -8.40
CA GLY A 304 6.82 -7.31 -7.78
C GLY A 304 7.18 -7.67 -6.34
N ASP A 305 8.42 -7.40 -5.94
CA ASP A 305 8.99 -7.81 -4.65
C ASP A 305 9.43 -6.60 -3.80
N ARG A 306 9.48 -6.78 -2.48
CA ARG A 306 10.05 -5.79 -1.53
C ARG A 306 9.42 -4.39 -1.61
N ASN A 307 8.15 -4.30 -1.97
CA ASN A 307 7.45 -3.02 -2.00
C ASN A 307 6.75 -2.73 -0.68
N THR A 308 6.76 -1.48 -0.25
CA THR A 308 5.98 -0.99 0.89
C THR A 308 4.96 0.03 0.42
N ALA A 309 3.67 -0.24 0.60
CA ALA A 309 2.55 0.61 0.23
C ALA A 309 1.65 0.85 1.44
N THR A 310 1.58 2.08 1.94
CA THR A 310 0.69 2.48 3.02
C THR A 310 -0.19 3.64 2.57
N GLY A 311 -1.49 3.39 2.46
CA GLY A 311 -2.47 4.33 1.96
C GLY A 311 -3.45 3.68 0.98
N VAL A 312 -4.65 4.25 0.89
CA VAL A 312 -5.66 3.79 -0.08
C VAL A 312 -5.13 4.04 -1.50
N PHE A 313 -5.17 3.01 -2.35
CA PHE A 313 -4.62 3.03 -3.71
C PHE A 313 -3.12 3.33 -3.83
N ALA A 314 -2.33 3.21 -2.76
CA ALA A 314 -0.86 3.28 -2.87
C ALA A 314 -0.35 2.10 -3.74
N LEU A 315 0.52 2.38 -4.72
CA LEU A 315 1.09 1.40 -5.67
C LEU A 315 0.02 0.55 -6.41
N PHE A 316 -1.15 1.12 -6.66
CA PHE A 316 -2.33 0.37 -7.15
C PHE A 316 -2.08 -0.52 -8.38
N SER A 317 -1.38 0.00 -9.40
CA SER A 317 -1.15 -0.66 -10.69
C SER A 317 0.19 -1.38 -10.81
N ASN A 318 0.97 -1.52 -9.72
CA ASN A 318 2.27 -2.21 -9.77
C ASN A 318 2.08 -3.61 -10.31
N THR A 319 2.80 -4.03 -11.35
CA THR A 319 2.74 -5.42 -11.85
C THR A 319 4.01 -6.16 -11.44
N THR A 320 5.17 -5.66 -11.88
CA THR A 320 6.49 -6.29 -11.67
C THR A 320 7.50 -5.38 -10.96
N GLY A 321 7.16 -4.11 -10.73
CA GLY A 321 8.04 -3.16 -10.02
C GLY A 321 8.42 -3.64 -8.61
N TYR A 322 9.65 -3.37 -8.20
CA TYR A 322 10.20 -3.85 -6.92
C TYR A 322 10.88 -2.72 -6.13
N GLU A 323 11.09 -2.95 -4.83
CA GLU A 323 11.78 -2.01 -3.93
C GLU A 323 11.17 -0.59 -3.89
N ASN A 324 9.88 -0.46 -4.16
CA ASN A 324 9.20 0.83 -4.08
C ASN A 324 8.66 1.10 -2.66
N THR A 325 8.84 2.32 -2.17
CA THR A 325 8.22 2.80 -0.93
C THR A 325 7.18 3.87 -1.27
N ALA A 326 5.92 3.61 -0.94
CA ALA A 326 4.78 4.48 -1.24
C ALA A 326 3.97 4.73 0.04
N HIS A 327 3.96 5.98 0.52
CA HIS A 327 3.24 6.38 1.73
C HIS A 327 2.34 7.58 1.47
N GLY A 328 1.03 7.34 1.47
CA GLY A 328 0.00 8.35 1.17
C GLY A 328 -1.09 7.77 0.28
N ALA A 329 -2.24 8.44 0.21
CA ALA A 329 -3.27 8.04 -0.74
C ALA A 329 -2.79 8.30 -2.18
N TYR A 330 -3.03 7.33 -3.07
CA TYR A 330 -2.67 7.41 -4.49
C TYR A 330 -1.18 7.65 -4.80
N THR A 331 -0.26 7.40 -3.86
CA THR A 331 1.18 7.45 -4.17
C THR A 331 1.58 6.34 -5.13
N LEU A 332 2.38 6.65 -6.16
CA LEU A 332 2.85 5.66 -7.14
C LEU A 332 1.71 4.85 -7.81
N SER A 333 0.49 5.40 -7.91
CA SER A 333 -0.69 4.63 -8.30
C SER A 333 -0.61 3.99 -9.69
N SER A 334 0.15 4.57 -10.61
CA SER A 334 0.24 4.11 -12.01
C SER A 334 1.52 3.32 -12.30
N ASN A 335 2.37 3.09 -11.29
CA ASN A 335 3.64 2.38 -11.46
C ASN A 335 3.34 0.98 -11.96
N SER A 336 3.89 0.57 -13.11
CA SER A 336 3.73 -0.80 -13.62
C SER A 336 5.01 -1.59 -13.38
N GLU A 337 6.15 -1.04 -13.81
CA GLU A 337 7.46 -1.72 -13.79
C GLU A 337 8.55 -0.92 -13.07
N GLY A 338 8.31 0.37 -12.79
CA GLY A 338 9.28 1.22 -12.08
C GLY A 338 9.69 0.62 -10.74
N HIS A 339 10.96 0.77 -10.38
CA HIS A 339 11.53 0.17 -9.18
C HIS A 339 12.41 1.16 -8.43
N SER A 340 12.69 0.82 -7.16
CA SER A 340 13.56 1.59 -6.27
C SER A 340 13.11 3.06 -6.12
N ASN A 341 11.81 3.33 -6.20
CA ASN A 341 11.24 4.66 -6.03
C ASN A 341 10.76 4.89 -4.58
N THR A 342 10.93 6.10 -4.05
CA THR A 342 10.39 6.52 -2.76
C THR A 342 9.40 7.67 -2.96
N ALA A 343 8.14 7.48 -2.58
CA ALA A 343 7.07 8.47 -2.71
C ALA A 343 6.35 8.65 -1.37
N LEU A 344 6.40 9.86 -0.82
CA LEU A 344 5.80 10.25 0.47
C LEU A 344 4.90 11.46 0.25
N GLY A 345 3.63 11.36 0.60
CA GLY A 345 2.63 12.43 0.46
C GLY A 345 1.57 12.10 -0.60
N MET A 346 0.35 12.62 -0.40
CA MET A 346 -0.78 12.29 -1.27
C MET A 346 -0.48 12.60 -2.75
N SER A 347 -0.69 11.60 -3.61
CA SER A 347 -0.44 11.65 -5.05
C SER A 347 1.00 12.02 -5.45
N ALA A 348 2.00 11.83 -4.56
CA ALA A 348 3.39 11.88 -4.97
C ALA A 348 3.65 10.78 -6.01
N LEU A 349 4.35 11.12 -7.09
CA LEU A 349 4.79 10.17 -8.11
C LEU A 349 3.62 9.41 -8.79
N LEU A 350 2.42 10.00 -8.85
CA LEU A 350 1.15 9.36 -9.23
C LEU A 350 1.22 8.63 -10.57
N SER A 351 1.78 9.28 -11.60
CA SER A 351 1.74 8.81 -12.98
C SER A 351 3.00 8.05 -13.41
N ASN A 352 3.92 7.73 -12.49
CA ASN A 352 5.13 6.96 -12.82
C ASN A 352 4.72 5.63 -13.42
N THR A 353 5.23 5.27 -14.60
CA THR A 353 4.96 3.97 -15.22
C THR A 353 6.23 3.11 -15.19
N LEU A 354 7.35 3.68 -15.68
CA LEU A 354 8.64 2.99 -15.84
C LEU A 354 9.80 3.65 -15.09
N GLY A 355 9.63 4.88 -14.60
CA GLY A 355 10.72 5.62 -13.96
C GLY A 355 11.30 4.92 -12.74
N ILE A 356 12.62 5.02 -12.56
CA ILE A 356 13.37 4.34 -11.49
C ILE A 356 14.18 5.33 -10.64
N TYR A 357 14.51 4.92 -9.42
CA TYR A 357 15.35 5.70 -8.50
C TYR A 357 14.86 7.14 -8.27
N ASN A 358 13.55 7.37 -8.29
CA ASN A 358 12.98 8.68 -7.98
C ASN A 358 12.66 8.81 -6.49
N THR A 359 12.92 9.98 -5.92
CA THR A 359 12.49 10.37 -4.57
C THR A 359 11.51 11.52 -4.67
N ALA A 360 10.29 11.35 -4.20
CA ALA A 360 9.22 12.35 -4.23
C ALA A 360 8.62 12.50 -2.83
N ASN A 361 8.91 13.62 -2.16
CA ASN A 361 8.43 13.94 -0.83
C ASN A 361 7.61 15.24 -0.86
N GLY A 362 6.30 15.13 -0.69
CA GLY A 362 5.37 16.26 -0.69
C GLY A 362 4.07 15.96 -1.41
N TYR A 363 3.05 16.78 -1.14
CA TYR A 363 1.79 16.71 -1.90
C TYR A 363 2.06 16.98 -3.39
N GLN A 364 1.69 16.01 -4.24
CA GLN A 364 1.89 16.07 -5.70
C GLN A 364 3.34 16.36 -6.15
N SER A 365 4.35 16.00 -5.37
CA SER A 365 5.74 16.03 -5.85
C SER A 365 5.92 15.00 -6.97
N LEU A 366 6.59 15.38 -8.07
CA LEU A 366 6.83 14.52 -9.24
C LEU A 366 5.56 13.90 -9.87
N PHE A 367 4.45 14.64 -9.85
CA PHE A 367 3.10 14.12 -10.12
C PHE A 367 2.94 13.43 -11.49
N THR A 368 3.41 14.03 -12.59
CA THR A 368 3.23 13.49 -13.95
C THR A 368 4.41 12.68 -14.48
N ASN A 369 5.40 12.32 -13.66
CA ASN A 369 6.59 11.58 -14.12
C ASN A 369 6.14 10.29 -14.80
N THR A 370 6.50 10.03 -16.05
CA THR A 370 6.13 8.78 -16.74
C THR A 370 7.32 7.82 -16.76
N THR A 371 8.44 8.27 -17.32
CA THR A 371 9.66 7.47 -17.53
C THR A 371 10.92 8.10 -16.92
N GLY A 372 10.82 9.36 -16.45
CA GLY A 372 11.93 10.07 -15.83
C GLY A 372 12.52 9.29 -14.64
N SER A 373 13.84 9.30 -14.52
CA SER A 373 14.59 8.52 -13.53
C SER A 373 15.64 9.38 -12.82
N TYR A 374 16.03 8.95 -11.63
CA TYR A 374 17.01 9.64 -10.79
C TYR A 374 16.60 11.08 -10.39
N ASN A 375 15.30 11.36 -10.29
CA ASN A 375 14.82 12.67 -9.87
C ASN A 375 14.57 12.73 -8.36
N VAL A 376 14.92 13.86 -7.75
CA VAL A 376 14.65 14.16 -6.34
C VAL A 376 13.72 15.38 -6.28
N ALA A 377 12.51 15.20 -5.78
CA ALA A 377 11.52 16.25 -5.57
C ALA A 377 11.13 16.32 -4.10
N ASN A 378 11.56 17.37 -3.40
CA ASN A 378 11.29 17.59 -1.99
C ASN A 378 10.55 18.92 -1.80
N GLY A 379 9.24 18.85 -1.69
CA GLY A 379 8.37 20.01 -1.57
C GLY A 379 7.03 19.81 -2.27
N VAL A 380 6.03 20.60 -1.87
CA VAL A 380 4.72 20.57 -2.50
C VAL A 380 4.85 20.99 -3.96
N LYS A 381 4.40 20.12 -4.87
CA LYS A 381 4.45 20.32 -6.33
C LYS A 381 5.86 20.59 -6.88
N ALA A 382 6.92 20.15 -6.21
CA ALA A 382 8.26 20.12 -6.79
C ALA A 382 8.27 19.16 -7.99
N LEU A 383 8.85 19.59 -9.13
CA LEU A 383 8.89 18.80 -10.38
C LEU A 383 7.53 18.26 -10.85
N TYR A 384 6.45 19.01 -10.62
CA TYR A 384 5.08 18.56 -10.85
C TYR A 384 4.83 18.00 -12.26
N SER A 385 5.32 18.68 -13.30
CA SER A 385 5.08 18.36 -14.71
C SER A 385 6.18 17.53 -15.39
N ASN A 386 7.14 16.96 -14.63
CA ASN A 386 8.19 16.10 -15.21
C ASN A 386 7.55 14.94 -15.95
N THR A 387 7.93 14.67 -17.20
CA THR A 387 7.45 13.48 -17.94
C THR A 387 8.61 12.51 -18.16
N GLU A 388 9.71 13.00 -18.75
CA GLU A 388 10.86 12.18 -19.15
C GLU A 388 12.18 12.69 -18.57
N GLY A 389 12.21 13.90 -18.00
CA GLY A 389 13.42 14.52 -17.46
C GLY A 389 14.13 13.63 -16.44
N LEU A 390 15.46 13.59 -16.53
CA LEU A 390 16.35 12.74 -15.73
C LEU A 390 17.25 13.58 -14.82
N GLN A 391 17.65 12.99 -13.68
CA GLN A 391 18.69 13.56 -12.80
C GLN A 391 18.38 14.97 -12.29
N ASN A 392 17.10 15.33 -12.16
CA ASN A 392 16.72 16.63 -11.64
C ASN A 392 16.60 16.61 -10.12
N THR A 393 17.13 17.64 -9.46
CA THR A 393 16.96 17.87 -8.01
C THR A 393 16.13 19.13 -7.81
N ALA A 394 14.98 19.02 -7.17
CA ALA A 394 14.05 20.11 -6.91
C ALA A 394 13.66 20.12 -5.42
N THR A 395 14.08 21.14 -4.69
CA THR A 395 13.76 21.33 -3.28
C THR A 395 13.08 22.68 -3.07
N GLY A 396 11.83 22.67 -2.61
CA GLY A 396 11.03 23.88 -2.39
C GLY A 396 9.60 23.77 -2.92
N TYR A 397 8.76 24.74 -2.54
CA TYR A 397 7.43 24.88 -3.12
C TYR A 397 7.55 25.22 -4.61
N GLN A 398 6.95 24.40 -5.48
CA GLN A 398 6.93 24.59 -6.94
C GLN A 398 8.32 24.78 -7.59
N SER A 399 9.39 24.31 -6.95
CA SER A 399 10.70 24.27 -7.59
C SER A 399 10.64 23.36 -8.82
N LEU A 400 11.11 23.85 -9.97
CA LEU A 400 11.20 23.11 -11.22
C LEU A 400 9.83 22.60 -11.74
N TYR A 401 8.76 23.36 -11.49
CA TYR A 401 7.37 22.94 -11.67
C TYR A 401 7.02 22.47 -13.10
N TRP A 402 7.41 23.22 -14.13
CA TRP A 402 7.03 22.95 -15.53
C TRP A 402 8.03 22.10 -16.33
N ASN A 403 9.05 21.51 -15.69
CA ASN A 403 10.05 20.70 -16.39
C ASN A 403 9.37 19.53 -17.06
N THR A 404 9.51 19.37 -18.38
CA THR A 404 8.92 18.22 -19.11
C THR A 404 10.02 17.20 -19.41
N THR A 405 11.06 17.62 -20.13
CA THR A 405 12.17 16.75 -20.59
C THR A 405 13.55 17.26 -20.22
N GLY A 406 13.65 18.41 -19.53
CA GLY A 406 14.94 18.95 -19.08
C GLY A 406 15.65 17.99 -18.12
N ASN A 407 16.97 17.86 -18.29
CA ASN A 407 17.82 16.93 -17.54
C ASN A 407 18.82 17.67 -16.66
N ALA A 408 19.27 17.00 -15.59
CA ALA A 408 20.38 17.44 -14.75
C ALA A 408 20.22 18.87 -14.19
N ASN A 409 18.99 19.31 -13.93
CA ASN A 409 18.75 20.62 -13.32
C ASN A 409 18.75 20.51 -11.78
N THR A 410 19.34 21.48 -11.11
CA THR A 410 19.28 21.64 -9.65
C THR A 410 18.52 22.91 -9.30
N ALA A 411 17.36 22.79 -8.65
CA ALA A 411 16.52 23.88 -8.19
C ALA A 411 16.33 23.79 -6.67
N SER A 412 16.76 24.81 -5.93
CA SER A 412 16.59 24.90 -4.48
C SER A 412 16.04 26.27 -4.11
N GLY A 413 14.82 26.31 -3.58
CA GLY A 413 14.09 27.54 -3.26
C GLY A 413 12.66 27.53 -3.82
N VAL A 414 11.82 28.41 -3.26
CA VAL A 414 10.46 28.63 -3.76
C VAL A 414 10.53 29.17 -5.18
N ASP A 415 9.79 28.55 -6.11
CA ASP A 415 9.72 28.91 -7.53
C ASP A 415 11.06 28.93 -8.27
N ALA A 416 12.11 28.28 -7.74
CA ALA A 416 13.39 28.15 -8.47
C ALA A 416 13.17 27.34 -9.75
N LEU A 417 13.63 27.85 -10.91
CA LEU A 417 13.43 27.22 -12.23
C LEU A 417 11.96 26.88 -12.59
N TYR A 418 11.00 27.64 -12.08
CA TYR A 418 9.56 27.34 -12.21
C TYR A 418 9.10 27.03 -13.64
N SER A 419 9.56 27.79 -14.63
CA SER A 419 9.09 27.72 -16.03
C SER A 419 9.94 26.83 -16.95
N ASN A 420 10.96 26.14 -16.42
CA ASN A 420 11.86 25.33 -17.25
C ASN A 420 11.07 24.24 -17.94
N THR A 421 11.13 24.13 -19.27
CA THR A 421 10.45 23.06 -20.01
C THR A 421 11.45 22.01 -20.47
N THR A 422 12.45 22.43 -21.26
CA THR A 422 13.46 21.53 -21.84
C THR A 422 14.90 21.92 -21.53
N GLY A 423 15.13 23.02 -20.80
CA GLY A 423 16.47 23.44 -20.38
C GLY A 423 17.13 22.36 -19.52
N TYR A 424 18.45 22.20 -19.67
CA TYR A 424 19.25 21.19 -18.97
C TYR A 424 20.52 21.79 -18.37
N GLU A 425 21.06 21.11 -17.36
CA GLU A 425 22.27 21.50 -16.63
C GLU A 425 22.20 22.92 -16.04
N ASN A 426 21.00 23.35 -15.60
CA ASN A 426 20.85 24.61 -14.89
C ASN A 426 20.92 24.42 -13.36
N THR A 427 21.61 25.32 -12.67
CA THR A 427 21.65 25.39 -11.20
C THR A 427 20.98 26.67 -10.73
N ALA A 428 19.90 26.56 -9.96
CA ALA A 428 19.15 27.65 -9.36
C ALA A 428 19.05 27.46 -7.84
N ASN A 429 19.71 28.32 -7.07
CA ASN A 429 19.71 28.29 -5.61
C ASN A 429 19.29 29.65 -5.05
N GLY A 430 18.02 29.74 -4.66
CA GLY A 430 17.40 30.97 -4.17
C GLY A 430 15.93 31.07 -4.58
N ALA A 431 15.15 31.84 -3.82
CA ALA A 431 13.75 32.08 -4.17
C ALA A 431 13.65 32.80 -5.53
N ALA A 432 12.90 32.20 -6.45
CA ALA A 432 12.72 32.64 -7.83
C ALA A 432 14.03 32.82 -8.63
N ALA A 433 15.09 32.09 -8.30
CA ALA A 433 16.28 32.02 -9.16
C ALA A 433 15.91 31.30 -10.47
N LEU A 434 16.32 31.85 -11.62
CA LEU A 434 16.02 31.30 -12.96
C LEU A 434 14.52 31.03 -13.23
N LYS A 435 13.62 31.79 -12.61
CA LYS A 435 12.17 31.51 -12.61
C LYS A 435 11.58 31.35 -14.02
N ASP A 436 11.96 32.22 -14.96
CA ASP A 436 11.36 32.28 -16.29
C ASP A 436 12.16 31.51 -17.36
N ASN A 437 13.20 30.75 -16.97
CA ASN A 437 13.97 29.91 -17.89
C ASN A 437 13.06 28.92 -18.58
N THR A 438 13.01 28.90 -19.91
CA THR A 438 12.21 27.93 -20.65
C THR A 438 13.12 26.87 -21.26
N THR A 439 14.10 27.28 -22.07
CA THR A 439 15.00 26.35 -22.79
C THR A 439 16.49 26.65 -22.59
N GLY A 440 16.84 27.70 -21.84
CA GLY A 440 18.24 28.04 -21.56
C GLY A 440 18.97 26.90 -20.84
N ILE A 441 20.27 26.77 -21.12
CA ILE A 441 21.12 25.66 -20.66
C ILE A 441 22.39 26.15 -19.99
N PHE A 442 22.98 25.32 -19.13
CA PHE A 442 24.25 25.60 -18.45
C PHE A 442 24.27 26.93 -17.68
N ASN A 443 23.12 27.36 -17.13
CA ASN A 443 23.05 28.58 -16.33
C ASN A 443 23.24 28.27 -14.83
N THR A 444 24.00 29.11 -14.14
CA THR A 444 24.15 29.08 -12.68
C THR A 444 23.58 30.36 -12.08
N ALA A 445 22.59 30.25 -11.20
CA ALA A 445 21.91 31.35 -10.55
C ALA A 445 21.85 31.09 -9.04
N VAL A 446 22.58 31.88 -8.26
CA VAL A 446 22.67 31.75 -6.81
C VAL A 446 22.31 33.08 -6.17
N GLY A 447 21.18 33.14 -5.47
CA GLY A 447 20.61 34.35 -4.88
C GLY A 447 19.12 34.48 -5.19
N SER A 448 18.40 35.23 -4.37
CA SER A 448 16.99 35.50 -4.67
C SER A 448 16.88 36.37 -5.93
N GLN A 449 16.02 35.93 -6.86
CA GLN A 449 15.79 36.60 -8.16
C GLN A 449 17.05 36.75 -9.01
N SER A 450 18.11 35.97 -8.78
CA SER A 450 19.24 35.91 -9.70
C SER A 450 18.79 35.30 -11.02
N LEU A 451 19.11 35.95 -12.14
CA LEU A 451 18.82 35.46 -13.50
C LEU A 451 17.32 35.20 -13.75
N PHE A 452 16.45 36.00 -13.14
CA PHE A 452 15.00 35.78 -13.07
C PHE A 452 14.31 35.66 -14.44
N SER A 453 14.55 36.60 -15.35
CA SER A 453 13.86 36.70 -16.64
C SER A 453 14.53 35.97 -17.81
N ASN A 454 15.51 35.10 -17.54
CA ASN A 454 16.19 34.33 -18.58
C ASN A 454 15.20 33.44 -19.28
N THR A 455 15.00 33.55 -20.59
CA THR A 455 14.08 32.67 -21.32
C THR A 455 14.88 31.58 -22.04
N ILE A 456 15.84 32.00 -22.88
CA ILE A 456 16.66 31.11 -23.71
C ILE A 456 18.17 31.29 -23.51
N GLY A 457 18.60 32.33 -22.79
CA GLY A 457 20.01 32.62 -22.53
C GLY A 457 20.72 31.42 -21.90
N SER A 458 21.99 31.21 -22.28
CA SER A 458 22.76 30.02 -21.89
C SER A 458 24.15 30.40 -21.39
N PHE A 459 24.79 29.52 -20.62
CA PHE A 459 26.14 29.73 -20.07
C PHE A 459 26.29 30.98 -19.20
N ASN A 460 25.20 31.44 -18.55
CA ASN A 460 25.28 32.59 -17.65
C ASN A 460 25.57 32.17 -16.21
N THR A 461 26.43 32.90 -15.52
CA THR A 461 26.69 32.77 -14.09
C THR A 461 26.23 34.03 -13.36
N ALA A 462 25.26 33.91 -12.47
CA ALA A 462 24.66 35.00 -11.70
C ALA A 462 24.72 34.66 -10.20
N HIS A 463 25.48 35.41 -9.42
CA HIS A 463 25.66 35.21 -7.99
C HIS A 463 25.36 36.52 -7.24
N GLY A 464 24.25 36.57 -6.51
CA GLY A 464 23.82 37.74 -5.75
C GLY A 464 22.31 38.00 -5.84
N TYR A 465 21.80 38.87 -4.97
CA TYR A 465 20.43 39.34 -5.08
C TYR A 465 20.25 40.14 -6.38
N LYS A 466 19.31 39.72 -7.23
CA LYS A 466 19.00 40.34 -8.53
C LYS A 466 20.19 40.50 -9.49
N SER A 467 21.23 39.68 -9.37
CA SER A 467 22.29 39.62 -10.38
C SER A 467 21.72 39.10 -11.71
N LEU A 468 22.01 39.77 -12.82
CA LEU A 468 21.53 39.42 -14.17
C LEU A 468 19.98 39.34 -14.30
N LEU A 469 19.25 40.13 -13.52
CA LEU A 469 17.79 40.00 -13.35
C LEU A 469 17.00 39.98 -14.68
N GLN A 470 17.29 40.91 -15.59
CA GLN A 470 16.50 41.13 -16.82
C GLN A 470 17.05 40.40 -18.06
N ASN A 471 18.03 39.49 -17.90
CA ASN A 471 18.62 38.78 -19.03
C ASN A 471 17.55 37.94 -19.71
N THR A 472 17.25 38.16 -20.99
CA THR A 472 16.26 37.34 -21.72
C THR A 472 16.96 36.32 -22.61
N GLU A 473 17.93 36.78 -23.40
CA GLU A 473 18.64 35.98 -24.42
C GLU A 473 20.17 36.02 -24.30
N GLY A 474 20.71 36.93 -23.47
CA GLY A 474 22.15 37.06 -23.31
C GLY A 474 22.81 35.77 -22.86
N TYR A 475 24.03 35.52 -23.32
CA TYR A 475 24.77 34.29 -23.06
C TYR A 475 26.20 34.57 -22.61
N SER A 476 26.82 33.58 -21.95
CA SER A 476 28.21 33.66 -21.48
C SER A 476 28.52 34.87 -20.59
N ASN A 477 27.54 35.37 -19.82
CA ASN A 477 27.75 36.47 -18.89
C ASN A 477 28.09 35.97 -17.49
N THR A 478 28.99 36.66 -16.79
CA THR A 478 29.30 36.41 -15.37
C THR A 478 28.97 37.64 -14.55
N ALA A 479 28.00 37.57 -13.64
CA ALA A 479 27.62 38.65 -12.73
C ALA A 479 27.67 38.19 -11.28
N THR A 480 28.57 38.76 -10.49
CA THR A 480 28.75 38.48 -9.07
C THR A 480 28.60 39.77 -8.28
N GLY A 481 27.60 39.85 -7.41
CA GLY A 481 27.27 41.03 -6.62
C GLY A 481 25.78 41.38 -6.70
N VAL A 482 25.32 42.18 -5.73
CA VAL A 482 23.94 42.67 -5.72
C VAL A 482 23.73 43.60 -6.92
N ASN A 483 22.67 43.34 -7.69
CA ASN A 483 22.30 44.07 -8.91
C ASN A 483 23.42 44.16 -9.97
N ALA A 484 24.43 43.29 -9.94
CA ALA A 484 25.42 43.21 -11.01
C ALA A 484 24.69 42.87 -12.33
N MET A 485 24.88 43.68 -13.38
CA MET A 485 24.22 43.53 -14.68
C MET A 485 22.69 43.44 -14.63
N LEU A 486 22.06 44.20 -13.73
CA LEU A 486 20.61 44.12 -13.50
C LEU A 486 19.76 44.30 -14.77
N SER A 487 20.15 45.22 -15.66
CA SER A 487 19.40 45.56 -16.87
C SER A 487 19.85 44.87 -18.16
N ASN A 488 20.74 43.87 -18.09
CA ASN A 488 21.19 43.15 -19.28
C ASN A 488 20.02 42.43 -19.92
N THR A 489 19.72 42.69 -21.20
CA THR A 489 18.64 41.99 -21.93
C THR A 489 19.23 40.95 -22.87
N THR A 490 20.11 41.38 -23.78
CA THR A 490 20.69 40.52 -24.85
C THR A 490 22.21 40.61 -24.92
N GLY A 491 22.86 41.43 -24.10
CA GLY A 491 24.32 41.51 -24.02
C GLY A 491 24.94 40.16 -23.66
N TYR A 492 26.13 39.89 -24.21
CA TYR A 492 26.83 38.61 -24.06
C TYR A 492 28.33 38.80 -23.77
N GLU A 493 28.94 37.75 -23.20
CA GLU A 493 30.37 37.71 -22.86
C GLU A 493 30.83 38.85 -21.93
N ASN A 494 29.94 39.35 -21.06
CA ASN A 494 30.29 40.36 -20.06
C ASN A 494 30.69 39.74 -18.72
N THR A 495 31.63 40.37 -18.02
CA THR A 495 32.04 40.03 -16.64
C THR A 495 31.77 41.23 -15.73
N ALA A 496 30.94 41.06 -14.72
CA ALA A 496 30.62 42.05 -13.70
C ALA A 496 30.86 41.47 -12.31
N HIS A 497 31.75 42.09 -11.54
CA HIS A 497 32.06 41.70 -10.17
C HIS A 497 32.01 42.92 -9.26
N GLY A 498 30.97 43.04 -8.44
CA GLY A 498 30.75 44.15 -7.52
C GLY A 498 29.30 44.58 -7.44
N LEU A 499 28.96 45.32 -6.38
CA LEU A 499 27.65 45.97 -6.24
C LEU A 499 27.43 46.94 -7.43
N ASN A 500 26.32 46.78 -8.15
CA ASN A 500 25.95 47.60 -9.31
C ASN A 500 27.00 47.66 -10.44
N ALA A 501 27.91 46.69 -10.54
CA ALA A 501 28.81 46.60 -11.70
C ALA A 501 28.00 46.33 -12.98
N LEU A 502 28.26 47.08 -14.05
CA LEU A 502 27.50 47.03 -15.33
C LEU A 502 25.98 47.17 -15.17
N TYR A 503 25.52 47.89 -14.15
CA TYR A 503 24.11 47.97 -13.74
C TYR A 503 23.13 48.23 -14.91
N SER A 504 23.45 49.20 -15.77
CA SER A 504 22.59 49.66 -16.87
C SER A 504 22.84 48.98 -18.22
N ASN A 505 23.74 47.98 -18.30
CA ASN A 505 24.08 47.35 -19.59
C ASN A 505 22.84 46.70 -20.18
N THR A 506 22.45 47.04 -21.40
CA THR A 506 21.29 46.42 -22.07
C THR A 506 21.76 45.42 -23.13
N THR A 507 22.61 45.88 -24.05
CA THR A 507 23.07 45.09 -25.21
C THR A 507 24.59 45.11 -25.40
N GLY A 508 25.33 45.82 -24.54
CA GLY A 508 26.80 45.85 -24.60
C GLY A 508 27.40 44.46 -24.40
N THR A 509 28.55 44.24 -25.03
CA THR A 509 29.20 42.93 -25.14
C THR A 509 30.68 43.02 -24.76
N LYS A 510 31.23 41.90 -24.27
CA LYS A 510 32.66 41.77 -23.98
C LYS A 510 33.21 42.85 -23.04
N ASN A 511 32.39 43.33 -22.10
CA ASN A 511 32.81 44.28 -21.07
C ASN A 511 33.28 43.55 -19.81
N THR A 512 34.33 44.05 -19.16
CA THR A 512 34.81 43.58 -17.86
C THR A 512 34.70 44.72 -16.85
N ALA A 513 33.89 44.56 -15.81
CA ALA A 513 33.66 45.52 -14.73
C ALA A 513 33.93 44.87 -13.38
N ILE A 514 35.01 45.27 -12.71
CA ILE A 514 35.40 44.72 -11.41
C ILE A 514 35.54 45.89 -10.43
N GLY A 515 34.60 46.00 -9.50
CA GLY A 515 34.51 47.10 -8.54
C GLY A 515 33.07 47.57 -8.35
N VAL A 516 32.81 48.26 -7.24
CA VAL A 516 31.49 48.85 -6.99
C VAL A 516 31.21 49.92 -8.03
N SER A 517 30.07 49.80 -8.70
CA SER A 517 29.61 50.70 -9.77
C SER A 517 30.57 50.85 -10.95
N ALA A 518 31.53 49.92 -11.16
CA ALA A 518 32.34 49.92 -12.37
C ALA A 518 31.43 49.77 -13.61
N LEU A 519 31.61 50.61 -14.63
CA LEU A 519 30.77 50.64 -15.85
C LEU A 519 29.25 50.82 -15.59
N GLY A 520 28.87 51.48 -14.49
CA GLY A 520 27.47 51.53 -14.02
C GLY A 520 26.42 52.04 -15.03
N ASN A 521 26.79 52.99 -15.90
CA ASN A 521 25.86 53.61 -16.86
C ASN A 521 26.02 53.13 -18.31
N THR A 522 26.82 52.09 -18.57
CA THR A 522 26.99 51.57 -19.94
C THR A 522 25.71 50.92 -20.40
N THR A 523 25.25 51.25 -21.60
CA THR A 523 24.03 50.69 -22.21
C THR A 523 24.39 49.77 -23.37
N THR A 524 25.17 50.27 -24.34
CA THR A 524 25.53 49.52 -25.57
C THR A 524 27.04 49.52 -25.89
N GLY A 525 27.88 50.14 -25.05
CA GLY A 525 29.33 50.14 -25.22
C GLY A 525 29.93 48.74 -25.18
N ASN A 526 30.95 48.48 -25.99
CA ASN A 526 31.58 47.16 -26.11
C ASN A 526 33.06 47.19 -25.77
N PHE A 527 33.62 46.04 -25.41
CA PHE A 527 35.07 45.85 -25.22
C PHE A 527 35.68 46.79 -24.16
N ASN A 528 34.92 47.23 -23.16
CA ASN A 528 35.44 48.08 -22.09
C ASN A 528 35.97 47.24 -20.92
N THR A 529 37.10 47.64 -20.34
CA THR A 529 37.66 47.07 -19.12
C THR A 529 37.69 48.15 -18.04
N ALA A 530 37.01 47.93 -16.92
CA ALA A 530 36.95 48.82 -15.78
C ALA A 530 37.27 48.06 -14.50
N HIS A 531 38.35 48.43 -13.82
CA HIS A 531 38.79 47.84 -12.57
C HIS A 531 39.00 48.94 -11.53
N GLY A 532 38.18 48.95 -10.47
CA GLY A 532 38.20 49.95 -9.41
C GLY A 532 36.82 50.50 -9.07
N PHE A 533 36.73 51.18 -7.92
CA PHE A 533 35.52 51.89 -7.51
C PHE A 533 35.19 52.99 -8.52
N GLU A 534 33.98 52.90 -9.11
CA GLU A 534 33.47 53.85 -10.11
C GLU A 534 34.37 54.05 -11.35
N ALA A 535 35.21 53.07 -11.69
CA ALA A 535 35.97 53.09 -12.94
C ALA A 535 34.99 53.07 -14.14
N LEU A 536 35.19 53.98 -15.10
CA LEU A 536 34.34 54.15 -16.28
C LEU A 536 32.84 54.37 -15.98
N PHE A 537 32.48 54.88 -14.80
CA PHE A 537 31.09 54.92 -14.32
C PHE A 537 30.09 55.54 -15.30
N SER A 538 30.42 56.68 -15.92
CA SER A 538 29.51 57.44 -16.78
C SER A 538 29.47 56.97 -18.24
N ASN A 539 30.24 55.94 -18.61
CA ASN A 539 30.32 55.47 -19.99
C ASN A 539 28.97 54.98 -20.45
N THR A 540 28.41 55.55 -21.52
CA THR A 540 27.10 55.13 -22.06
C THR A 540 27.28 54.22 -23.26
N ILE A 541 27.99 54.71 -24.29
CA ILE A 541 28.19 54.00 -25.57
C ILE A 541 29.66 53.85 -25.97
N GLY A 542 30.58 54.54 -25.27
CA GLY A 542 32.02 54.43 -25.54
C GLY A 542 32.50 52.98 -25.49
N SER A 543 33.43 52.65 -26.38
CA SER A 543 33.92 51.30 -26.62
C SER A 543 35.44 51.23 -26.61
N SER A 544 35.97 50.03 -26.32
CA SER A 544 37.41 49.75 -26.30
C SER A 544 38.20 50.61 -25.31
N ASN A 545 37.61 50.98 -24.17
CA ASN A 545 38.29 51.74 -23.13
C ASN A 545 38.83 50.83 -22.03
N THR A 546 39.99 51.15 -21.47
CA THR A 546 40.59 50.49 -20.30
C THR A 546 40.75 51.50 -19.17
N ALA A 547 40.15 51.23 -18.02
CA ALA A 547 40.24 52.03 -16.80
C ALA A 547 40.64 51.14 -15.63
N ASN A 548 41.81 51.38 -15.05
CA ASN A 548 42.34 50.64 -13.91
C ASN A 548 42.73 51.63 -12.82
N GLY A 549 41.90 51.76 -11.79
CA GLY A 549 42.06 52.72 -10.70
C GLY A 549 40.73 53.28 -10.21
N ILE A 550 40.73 53.83 -9.00
CA ILE A 550 39.55 54.50 -8.45
C ILE A 550 39.21 55.70 -9.35
N LYS A 551 37.98 55.74 -9.86
CA LYS A 551 37.46 56.82 -10.71
C LYS A 551 38.32 57.11 -11.95
N ALA A 552 39.06 56.12 -12.45
CA ALA A 552 39.72 56.23 -13.74
C ALA A 552 38.65 56.33 -14.86
N LEU A 553 38.81 57.30 -15.77
CA LEU A 553 37.85 57.57 -16.86
C LEU A 553 36.38 57.78 -16.39
N TYR A 554 36.18 58.30 -15.18
CA TYR A 554 34.87 58.40 -14.53
C TYR A 554 33.78 59.06 -15.40
N SER A 555 34.12 60.14 -16.11
CA SER A 555 33.17 60.97 -16.86
C SER A 555 33.04 60.59 -18.34
N ASN A 556 33.71 59.52 -18.81
CA ASN A 556 33.66 59.13 -20.23
C ASN A 556 32.22 58.84 -20.60
N THR A 557 31.70 59.40 -21.68
CA THR A 557 30.34 59.12 -22.16
C THR A 557 30.41 58.35 -23.48
N THR A 558 31.11 58.90 -24.47
CA THR A 558 31.20 58.34 -25.83
C THR A 558 32.63 58.16 -26.35
N GLY A 559 33.65 58.57 -25.60
CA GLY A 559 35.05 58.43 -26.00
C GLY A 559 35.43 56.96 -26.19
N ASN A 560 36.27 56.70 -27.19
CA ASN A 560 36.73 55.35 -27.55
C ASN A 560 38.24 55.21 -27.44
N PHE A 561 38.71 53.97 -27.27
CA PHE A 561 40.14 53.64 -27.31
C PHE A 561 41.00 54.40 -26.28
N ASN A 562 40.43 54.74 -25.12
CA ASN A 562 41.18 55.39 -24.04
C ASN A 562 41.76 54.36 -23.06
N THR A 563 42.96 54.60 -22.57
CA THR A 563 43.62 53.82 -21.51
C THR A 563 43.92 54.74 -20.32
N ALA A 564 43.38 54.43 -19.14
CA ALA A 564 43.58 55.17 -17.91
C ALA A 564 44.02 54.22 -16.78
N ASN A 565 45.28 54.30 -16.39
CA ASN A 565 45.87 53.50 -15.32
C ASN A 565 46.31 54.44 -14.18
N GLY A 566 45.60 54.43 -13.06
CA GLY A 566 45.85 55.29 -11.91
C GLY A 566 44.57 55.93 -11.36
N GLU A 567 44.60 56.30 -10.08
CA GLU A 567 43.49 57.04 -9.45
C GLU A 567 43.26 58.37 -10.16
N GLY A 568 42.03 58.62 -10.58
CA GLY A 568 41.63 59.88 -11.25
C GLY A 568 42.30 60.14 -12.61
N ALA A 569 42.96 59.14 -13.21
CA ALA A 569 43.49 59.25 -14.57
C ALA A 569 42.33 59.45 -15.57
N LEU A 570 42.43 60.46 -16.44
CA LEU A 570 41.38 60.83 -17.41
C LEU A 570 39.98 61.08 -16.79
N TYR A 571 39.92 61.53 -15.54
CA TYR A 571 38.65 61.65 -14.79
C TYR A 571 37.53 62.41 -15.54
N TYR A 572 37.85 63.56 -16.14
CA TYR A 572 36.86 64.43 -16.81
C TYR A 572 36.71 64.16 -18.31
N ASN A 573 37.34 63.12 -18.87
CA ASN A 573 37.24 62.82 -20.30
C ASN A 573 35.79 62.48 -20.62
N THR A 574 35.13 63.21 -21.52
CA THR A 574 33.75 62.96 -21.92
C THR A 574 33.71 62.25 -23.28
N THR A 575 34.35 62.84 -24.30
CA THR A 575 34.29 62.35 -25.69
C THR A 575 35.66 62.17 -26.33
N GLY A 576 36.74 62.60 -25.66
CA GLY A 576 38.10 62.41 -26.13
C GLY A 576 38.40 60.94 -26.39
N SER A 577 39.12 60.65 -27.47
CA SER A 577 39.42 59.29 -27.91
C SER A 577 40.92 59.10 -28.13
N TYR A 578 41.39 57.86 -28.07
CA TYR A 578 42.81 57.49 -28.26
C TYR A 578 43.76 58.12 -27.23
N ASN A 579 43.29 58.41 -26.01
CA ASN A 579 44.16 58.93 -24.95
C ASN A 579 44.77 57.80 -24.11
N THR A 580 46.04 57.93 -23.73
CA THR A 580 46.74 57.05 -22.79
C THR A 580 47.19 57.86 -21.58
N ALA A 581 46.69 57.54 -20.39
CA ALA A 581 47.05 58.15 -19.12
C ALA A 581 47.53 57.05 -18.16
N ASN A 582 48.79 57.09 -17.76
CA ASN A 582 49.41 56.14 -16.86
C ASN A 582 50.07 56.87 -15.69
N GLY A 583 49.37 56.98 -14.58
CA GLY A 583 49.78 57.72 -13.38
C GLY A 583 48.58 58.32 -12.65
N VAL A 584 48.73 58.57 -11.35
CA VAL A 584 47.70 59.25 -10.55
C VAL A 584 47.45 60.64 -11.16
N ALA A 585 46.18 60.95 -11.42
CA ALA A 585 45.73 62.21 -12.00
C ALA A 585 46.41 62.61 -13.33
N ALA A 586 46.92 61.65 -14.11
CA ALA A 586 47.37 61.91 -15.47
C ALA A 586 46.18 62.28 -16.37
N LEU A 587 46.31 63.35 -17.16
CA LEU A 587 45.24 63.86 -18.05
C LEU A 587 43.88 64.13 -17.34
N THR A 588 43.87 64.44 -16.05
CA THR A 588 42.63 64.54 -15.27
C THR A 588 41.58 65.48 -15.85
N PHE A 589 41.97 66.67 -16.31
CA PHE A 589 41.03 67.67 -16.83
C PHE A 589 40.74 67.56 -18.34
N ASN A 590 41.22 66.51 -19.02
CA ASN A 590 40.94 66.32 -20.43
C ASN A 590 39.45 66.07 -20.60
N THR A 591 38.76 66.84 -21.43
CA THR A 591 37.32 66.67 -21.70
C THR A 591 37.11 66.07 -23.08
N THR A 592 37.59 66.75 -24.12
CA THR A 592 37.40 66.34 -25.53
C THR A 592 38.68 66.10 -26.30
N GLY A 593 39.85 66.45 -25.73
CA GLY A 593 41.15 66.23 -26.37
C GLY A 593 41.40 64.75 -26.67
N GLY A 594 41.99 64.46 -27.83
CA GLY A 594 42.27 63.11 -28.30
C GLY A 594 43.74 62.88 -28.63
N GLN A 595 44.12 61.60 -28.77
CA GLN A 595 45.47 61.18 -29.14
C GLN A 595 46.58 61.66 -28.18
N ASN A 596 46.26 61.93 -26.90
CA ASN A 596 47.25 62.35 -25.91
C ASN A 596 47.87 61.16 -25.17
N THR A 597 49.16 61.21 -24.89
CA THR A 597 49.89 60.24 -24.06
C THR A 597 50.49 60.93 -22.84
N ALA A 598 50.08 60.54 -21.64
CA ALA A 598 50.57 61.07 -20.36
C ALA A 598 51.03 59.91 -19.47
N ILE A 599 52.33 59.85 -19.18
CA ILE A 599 52.96 58.81 -18.36
C ILE A 599 53.64 59.50 -17.17
N GLY A 600 53.20 59.26 -15.94
CA GLY A 600 53.65 59.93 -14.73
C GLY A 600 52.51 60.63 -13.99
N GLY A 601 52.68 60.83 -12.67
CA GLY A 601 51.66 61.50 -11.86
C GLY A 601 51.43 62.94 -12.34
N CYS A 602 50.16 63.33 -12.52
CA CYS A 602 49.77 64.67 -12.98
C CYS A 602 50.40 65.11 -14.33
N ALA A 603 50.90 64.19 -15.15
CA ALA A 603 51.33 64.51 -16.52
C ALA A 603 50.12 64.99 -17.34
N LEU A 604 50.28 66.11 -18.07
CA LEU A 604 49.21 66.77 -18.83
C LEU A 604 47.93 67.07 -18.01
N SER A 605 48.03 67.25 -16.69
CA SER A 605 46.86 67.32 -15.82
C SER A 605 45.85 68.40 -16.21
N SER A 606 46.31 69.57 -16.69
CA SER A 606 45.46 70.71 -17.06
C SER A 606 44.98 70.70 -18.51
N ASN A 607 45.37 69.71 -19.32
CA ASN A 607 44.94 69.63 -20.72
C ASN A 607 43.44 69.42 -20.76
N THR A 608 42.69 70.29 -21.43
CA THR A 608 41.23 70.20 -21.55
C THR A 608 40.80 69.72 -22.93
N ILE A 609 41.30 70.35 -23.98
CA ILE A 609 40.90 70.09 -25.37
C ILE A 609 42.07 69.83 -26.33
N GLY A 610 43.32 69.98 -25.84
CA GLY A 610 44.52 69.79 -26.66
C GLY A 610 44.66 68.34 -27.14
N ASN A 611 45.23 68.16 -28.32
CA ASN A 611 45.36 66.88 -29.02
C ASN A 611 46.82 66.53 -29.31
N GLU A 612 47.10 65.25 -29.50
CA GLU A 612 48.42 64.75 -29.96
C GLU A 612 49.59 65.13 -29.04
N ASN A 613 49.34 65.39 -27.75
CA ASN A 613 50.40 65.72 -26.80
C ASN A 613 51.03 64.46 -26.18
N THR A 614 52.34 64.45 -26.00
CA THR A 614 53.09 63.39 -25.32
C THR A 614 53.85 63.96 -24.12
N ALA A 615 53.53 63.50 -22.91
CA ALA A 615 54.18 63.89 -21.67
C ALA A 615 54.64 62.66 -20.89
N THR A 616 55.94 62.56 -20.61
CA THR A 616 56.51 61.46 -19.82
C THR A 616 57.28 62.03 -18.63
N GLY A 617 56.91 61.65 -17.41
CA GLY A 617 57.43 62.15 -16.13
C GLY A 617 56.37 62.88 -15.31
N THR A 618 56.56 62.92 -13.99
CA THR A 618 55.63 63.58 -13.07
C THR A 618 55.56 65.09 -13.38
N ASN A 619 54.33 65.61 -13.51
CA ASN A 619 54.02 67.01 -13.87
C ASN A 619 54.55 67.48 -15.24
N ALA A 620 54.99 66.59 -16.13
CA ALA A 620 55.36 66.96 -17.50
C ALA A 620 54.15 67.55 -18.25
N LEU A 621 54.34 68.71 -18.90
CA LEU A 621 53.26 69.49 -19.56
C LEU A 621 52.04 69.78 -18.66
N SER A 622 52.19 69.83 -17.34
CA SER A 622 51.06 70.02 -16.39
C SER A 622 50.28 71.32 -16.59
N GLN A 623 50.87 72.34 -17.22
CA GLN A 623 50.24 73.64 -17.51
C GLN A 623 49.66 73.74 -18.92
N ASN A 624 49.88 72.75 -19.79
CA ASN A 624 49.31 72.76 -21.13
C ASN A 624 47.79 72.56 -21.03
N SER A 625 47.00 73.58 -21.36
CA SER A 625 45.54 73.51 -21.28
C SER A 625 44.85 73.23 -22.62
N VAL A 626 45.39 73.73 -23.73
CA VAL A 626 44.75 73.67 -25.06
C VAL A 626 45.72 73.41 -26.21
N GLY A 627 47.03 73.36 -25.94
CA GLY A 627 48.06 73.19 -26.96
C GLY A 627 48.00 71.81 -27.60
N ASN A 628 48.38 71.73 -28.88
CA ASN A 628 48.41 70.48 -29.65
C ASN A 628 49.84 70.08 -30.00
N ALA A 629 50.06 68.78 -30.25
CA ALA A 629 51.31 68.23 -30.78
C ALA A 629 52.57 68.56 -29.97
N ASN A 630 52.44 68.74 -28.64
CA ASN A 630 53.58 69.02 -27.76
C ASN A 630 54.23 67.72 -27.27
N THR A 631 55.55 67.74 -27.03
CA THR A 631 56.27 66.61 -26.42
C THR A 631 57.17 67.08 -25.29
N ALA A 632 57.03 66.50 -24.09
CA ALA A 632 57.94 66.73 -22.97
C ALA A 632 58.32 65.43 -22.26
N CYS A 633 59.55 65.38 -21.73
CA CYS A 633 60.08 64.27 -20.96
C CYS A 633 60.84 64.79 -19.72
N GLY A 634 60.56 64.26 -18.53
CA GLY A 634 61.23 64.55 -17.25
C GLY A 634 60.30 65.06 -16.14
N PHE A 635 60.86 65.42 -14.99
CA PHE A 635 60.12 65.94 -13.83
C PHE A 635 59.86 67.45 -13.98
N THR A 636 58.61 67.89 -13.89
CA THR A 636 58.22 69.32 -13.85
C THR A 636 58.66 70.20 -15.04
N HIS A 637 58.85 69.65 -16.24
CA HIS A 637 59.24 70.48 -17.39
C HIS A 637 58.09 71.37 -17.87
N LEU A 638 58.41 72.67 -17.91
CA LEU A 638 57.59 73.80 -18.37
C LEU A 638 57.79 74.05 -19.87
N PHE A 639 56.67 74.47 -20.50
CA PHE A 639 56.44 74.90 -21.88
C PHE A 639 56.02 73.79 -22.85
#